data_AF-A0A540LQ23-F1
#
_entry.id   AF-A0A540LQ23-F1
#
_cell.length_a   1.000
_cell.length_b   1.000
_cell.length_c   1.000
_cell.angle_alpha   90.00
_cell.angle_beta   90.00
_cell.angle_gamma   90.00
#
_symmetry.space_group_name_H-M   'P 1'
#
loop_
_entity.id
_entity.type
_entity.pdbx_description
1 polymer ?
#
loop_
_entity_poly.entity_id
_entity_poly.type
_entity_poly.pdbx_seq_one_letter_code
_entity_poly.pdbx_strand_id
1 'polypeptide(L)'
;MASSINIGFAVLSFVFVLFALYEAKDILWAEHRRFRIGYVLKWKKEQGRDSVVQVTKEAYETCVISKPIKADVEEITLNKSGPFCFISGVKEHCDMGLKLTVVVLSEKHNFIPWKRNKLSSSKSRHFSGFLQCKIRIPEFPPIPFSHFPRFFRFQQQGCNVLKISVSVKSRTSKSYALVVRSDHRHPQNSDFPQHYSKKEKKPFPVPIVELRRAARETLKTNKGKPRTPVPPPKNGLLVKTLVPVAYDVFDERITLINNLKRLLKVVPVQACRFCNEIHVGPVGHPFKSCKGANANIRKGVHEWIPNVTVDDIFLPVEAFHLYDRLGRRIPHEERFSTPRVPAIVELCIQAGVDVPEYPTTRRRKPIIRISKSEFVDADESELPDPNNEAPKRSVLTEISDSEVVAPTDEEETTLLAEETLRAWEQMRRGAKRLMKMYLVRVCGYCPEVHVGPSGHKAQNCGAFKHQQRNGQHGWQAAVLNDLIPPRTVWHVPDVNGPPWVRELRNFYGQAPAVVKMCILAGAAVPEEYRPTMRLDVGTPSTIKEAEMFFATCVCLLGSHFLLLTSIAFRQIVEDKQRETKKSRDNRVFVRTSETKKMAHQMKGHSPAQHSPEILHQTKNAPFCPMKMAIGGFAVVVTIGYFTLYSKKKPEATALDVAKVITGTAHQDSTHPRK
;
A
#
# COMPACT_ATOMS: atom_id res chain seq x y z
N MET A 1 40.37 31.98 -7.22
CA MET A 1 40.71 30.68 -7.86
C MET A 1 40.94 29.64 -6.78
N ALA A 2 39.95 28.78 -6.53
CA ALA A 2 40.06 27.51 -5.80
C ALA A 2 38.73 26.76 -6.03
N SER A 3 38.43 26.52 -7.30
CA SER A 3 37.18 25.97 -7.81
C SER A 3 37.52 24.89 -8.82
N SER A 4 38.16 23.81 -8.37
CA SER A 4 38.43 22.64 -9.24
C SER A 4 38.54 21.29 -8.53
N ILE A 5 38.55 21.18 -7.19
CA ILE A 5 38.77 19.88 -6.52
C ILE A 5 37.48 19.24 -5.95
N ASN A 6 36.41 19.99 -5.69
CA ASN A 6 35.17 19.44 -5.13
C ASN A 6 34.18 18.88 -6.16
N ILE A 7 34.45 19.06 -7.46
CA ILE A 7 33.56 18.58 -8.54
C ILE A 7 33.90 17.12 -8.91
N GLY A 8 35.15 16.68 -8.73
CA GLY A 8 35.56 15.30 -9.00
C GLY A 8 34.93 14.26 -8.05
N PHE A 9 34.95 14.53 -6.74
CA PHE A 9 34.45 13.58 -5.72
C PHE A 9 32.92 13.40 -5.73
N ALA A 10 32.18 14.47 -5.98
CA ALA A 10 30.71 14.41 -6.06
C ALA A 10 30.26 13.70 -7.34
N VAL A 11 30.95 13.88 -8.47
CA VAL A 11 30.62 13.19 -9.73
C VAL A 11 31.01 11.71 -9.65
N LEU A 12 32.16 11.36 -9.05
CA LEU A 12 32.53 9.97 -8.78
C LEU A 12 31.55 9.28 -7.81
N SER A 13 31.14 9.94 -6.73
CA SER A 13 30.17 9.37 -5.78
C SER A 13 28.75 9.23 -6.37
N PHE A 14 28.33 10.12 -7.27
CA PHE A 14 27.01 10.02 -7.92
C PHE A 14 27.00 8.97 -9.04
N VAL A 15 28.11 8.79 -9.75
CA VAL A 15 28.28 7.69 -10.72
C VAL A 15 28.34 6.35 -9.99
N PHE A 16 29.02 6.25 -8.83
CA PHE A 16 29.01 5.04 -7.99
C PHE A 16 27.62 4.69 -7.44
N VAL A 17 26.82 5.68 -7.02
CA VAL A 17 25.44 5.45 -6.54
C VAL A 17 24.49 5.08 -7.69
N LEU A 18 24.68 5.64 -8.90
CA LEU A 18 23.91 5.26 -10.08
C LEU A 18 24.33 3.89 -10.64
N PHE A 19 25.60 3.49 -10.50
CA PHE A 19 26.07 2.14 -10.85
C PHE A 19 25.51 1.11 -9.86
N ALA A 20 25.55 1.39 -8.55
CA ALA A 20 24.98 0.53 -7.51
C ALA A 20 23.44 0.37 -7.60
N LEU A 21 22.72 1.38 -8.10
CA LEU A 21 21.27 1.29 -8.33
C LEU A 21 20.90 0.60 -9.65
N TYR A 22 21.81 0.51 -10.62
CA TYR A 22 21.61 -0.23 -11.87
C TYR A 22 21.88 -1.73 -11.68
N GLU A 23 22.79 -2.11 -10.78
CA GLU A 23 23.17 -3.51 -10.52
C GLU A 23 22.30 -4.23 -9.47
N ALA A 24 21.45 -3.53 -8.71
CA ALA A 24 20.53 -4.16 -7.75
C ALA A 24 19.33 -4.90 -8.40
N LYS A 25 19.18 -4.83 -9.73
CA LYS A 25 18.07 -5.48 -10.46
C LYS A 25 18.17 -7.00 -10.45
N ASP A 26 19.38 -7.56 -10.45
CA ASP A 26 19.61 -9.00 -10.63
C ASP A 26 19.50 -9.80 -9.33
N ILE A 27 19.89 -9.20 -8.19
CA ILE A 27 19.70 -9.78 -6.85
C ILE A 27 18.20 -9.83 -6.51
N LEU A 28 17.47 -8.73 -6.73
CA LEU A 28 16.02 -8.69 -6.54
C LEU A 28 15.31 -9.69 -7.47
N TRP A 29 15.81 -9.88 -8.69
CA TRP A 29 15.26 -10.85 -9.65
C TRP A 29 15.38 -12.29 -9.16
N ALA A 30 16.52 -12.70 -8.61
CA ALA A 30 16.71 -14.07 -8.11
C ALA A 30 15.92 -14.33 -6.82
N GLU A 31 15.80 -13.35 -5.92
CA GLU A 31 15.01 -13.48 -4.69
C GLU A 31 13.51 -13.65 -4.95
N HIS A 32 12.99 -13.10 -6.05
CA HIS A 32 11.57 -13.15 -6.41
C HIS A 32 11.20 -14.30 -7.37
N ARG A 33 12.18 -15.14 -7.78
CA ARG A 33 11.95 -16.28 -8.68
C ARG A 33 12.17 -17.62 -7.96
N ARG A 34 11.30 -18.59 -8.27
CA ARG A 34 11.40 -19.96 -7.74
C ARG A 34 12.08 -20.86 -8.79
N PHE A 35 13.26 -21.38 -8.48
CA PHE A 35 14.02 -22.27 -9.36
C PHE A 35 13.76 -23.75 -9.02
N ARG A 36 13.56 -24.58 -10.04
CA ARG A 36 13.34 -26.02 -9.92
C ARG A 36 14.51 -26.80 -10.54
N ILE A 37 14.66 -28.05 -10.12
CA ILE A 37 15.64 -28.96 -10.73
C ILE A 37 15.31 -29.09 -12.23
N GLY A 38 16.34 -28.99 -13.08
CA GLY A 38 16.24 -29.00 -14.54
C GLY A 38 16.13 -27.63 -15.20
N TYR A 39 16.02 -26.53 -14.44
CA TYR A 39 16.07 -25.18 -15.01
C TYR A 39 17.48 -24.82 -15.46
N VAL A 40 17.58 -23.96 -16.47
CA VAL A 40 18.86 -23.54 -17.06
C VAL A 40 19.02 -22.03 -16.93
N LEU A 41 20.13 -21.59 -16.36
CA LEU A 41 20.52 -20.18 -16.30
C LEU A 41 21.50 -19.89 -17.43
N LYS A 42 21.24 -18.86 -18.22
CA LYS A 42 22.12 -18.38 -19.29
C LYS A 42 22.53 -16.94 -18.99
N TRP A 43 23.82 -16.65 -19.06
CA TRP A 43 24.39 -15.31 -18.96
C TRP A 43 24.67 -14.77 -20.36
N LYS A 44 24.24 -13.53 -20.60
CA LYS A 44 24.45 -12.88 -21.89
C LYS A 44 25.86 -12.30 -21.95
N LYS A 45 26.71 -12.83 -22.82
CA LYS A 45 28.07 -12.33 -23.05
C LYS A 45 27.99 -11.00 -23.81
N GLU A 46 28.47 -9.93 -23.20
CA GLU A 46 28.64 -8.61 -23.83
C GLU A 46 30.09 -8.17 -23.65
N GLN A 47 30.67 -7.51 -24.66
CA GLN A 47 32.06 -7.02 -24.59
C GLN A 47 32.21 -6.04 -23.42
N GLY A 48 33.16 -6.29 -22.52
CA GLY A 48 33.44 -5.44 -21.36
C GLY A 48 32.72 -5.80 -20.05
N ARG A 49 32.03 -6.95 -19.97
CA ARG A 49 31.50 -7.48 -18.70
C ARG A 49 32.40 -8.56 -18.10
N ASP A 50 32.34 -8.72 -16.79
CA ASP A 50 33.12 -9.73 -16.07
C ASP A 50 32.69 -11.16 -16.42
N SER A 51 33.63 -12.09 -16.30
CA SER A 51 33.33 -13.52 -16.32
C SER A 51 32.57 -13.93 -15.05
N VAL A 52 31.63 -14.85 -15.17
CA VAL A 52 30.82 -15.33 -14.03
C VAL A 52 31.43 -16.62 -13.50
N VAL A 53 31.64 -16.70 -12.19
CA VAL A 53 32.31 -17.83 -11.55
C VAL A 53 31.39 -18.46 -10.51
N GLN A 54 31.15 -19.77 -10.61
CA GLN A 54 30.44 -20.51 -9.58
C GLN A 54 31.41 -20.90 -8.45
N VAL A 55 31.03 -20.64 -7.21
CA VAL A 55 31.87 -20.86 -6.03
C VAL A 55 31.11 -21.57 -4.90
N THR A 56 31.84 -22.04 -3.89
CA THR A 56 31.23 -22.53 -2.64
C THR A 56 30.67 -21.37 -1.83
N LYS A 57 29.85 -21.69 -0.83
CA LYS A 57 29.27 -20.67 0.05
C LYS A 57 30.35 -19.91 0.83
N GLU A 58 31.40 -20.59 1.29
CA GLU A 58 32.50 -19.92 2.03
C GLU A 58 33.27 -18.94 1.12
N ALA A 59 33.53 -19.36 -0.12
CA ALA A 59 34.20 -18.53 -1.13
C ALA A 59 33.32 -17.37 -1.62
N TYR A 60 31.99 -17.52 -1.61
CA TYR A 60 31.03 -16.45 -1.91
C TYR A 60 31.00 -15.36 -0.84
N GLU A 61 31.12 -15.74 0.43
CA GLU A 61 31.14 -14.80 1.55
C GLU A 61 32.45 -14.00 1.62
N THR A 62 33.56 -14.63 1.24
CA THR A 62 34.91 -14.05 1.29
C THR A 62 35.44 -13.53 -0.04
N CYS A 63 34.65 -13.65 -1.12
CA CYS A 63 35.02 -13.29 -2.49
C CYS A 63 36.36 -13.91 -2.95
N VAL A 64 36.59 -15.17 -2.58
CA VAL A 64 37.81 -15.91 -2.91
C VAL A 64 37.63 -16.61 -4.26
N ILE A 65 38.43 -16.21 -5.26
CA ILE A 65 38.35 -16.72 -6.64
C ILE A 65 39.35 -17.86 -6.89
N SER A 66 40.27 -18.12 -5.95
CA SER A 66 41.38 -19.08 -6.14
C SER A 66 40.96 -20.54 -6.30
N LYS A 67 39.73 -20.92 -5.93
CA LYS A 67 39.19 -22.29 -6.05
C LYS A 67 37.74 -22.30 -6.52
N PRO A 68 37.47 -22.01 -7.81
CA PRO A 68 36.11 -22.00 -8.33
C PRO A 68 35.55 -23.41 -8.50
N ILE A 69 34.24 -23.59 -8.30
CA ILE A 69 33.53 -24.83 -8.66
C ILE A 69 33.44 -24.93 -10.18
N LYS A 70 33.17 -23.79 -10.84
CA LYS A 70 33.16 -23.67 -12.30
C LYS A 70 33.54 -22.25 -12.69
N ALA A 71 34.60 -22.08 -13.49
CA ALA A 71 35.01 -20.78 -14.02
C ALA A 71 34.30 -20.50 -15.35
N ASP A 72 34.03 -19.22 -15.62
CA ASP A 72 33.43 -18.67 -16.85
C ASP A 72 32.12 -19.36 -17.28
N VAL A 73 31.09 -19.22 -16.42
CA VAL A 73 29.79 -19.86 -16.59
C VAL A 73 28.91 -19.04 -17.55
N GLU A 74 28.84 -19.48 -18.80
CA GLU A 74 27.87 -18.93 -19.78
C GLU A 74 26.48 -19.54 -19.62
N GLU A 75 26.42 -20.84 -19.34
CA GLU A 75 25.17 -21.60 -19.15
C GLU A 75 25.34 -22.69 -18.08
N ILE A 76 24.37 -22.80 -17.18
CA ILE A 76 24.35 -23.85 -16.15
C ILE A 76 22.96 -24.42 -15.91
N THR A 77 22.87 -25.76 -15.92
CA THR A 77 21.68 -26.51 -15.54
C THR A 77 21.67 -26.75 -14.03
N LEU A 78 20.56 -26.41 -13.40
CA LEU A 78 20.31 -26.56 -11.97
C LEU A 78 19.91 -28.01 -11.68
N ASN A 79 20.89 -28.89 -11.53
CA ASN A 79 20.70 -30.36 -11.44
C ASN A 79 20.46 -30.90 -10.02
N LYS A 80 20.67 -30.09 -8.99
CA LYS A 80 20.50 -30.47 -7.58
C LYS A 80 19.69 -29.42 -6.83
N SER A 81 18.95 -29.83 -5.81
CA SER A 81 18.32 -28.90 -4.88
C SER A 81 19.35 -28.30 -3.93
N GLY A 82 19.21 -27.03 -3.60
CA GLY A 82 20.13 -26.29 -2.74
C GLY A 82 20.63 -24.99 -3.35
N PRO A 83 21.49 -24.24 -2.64
CA PRO A 83 22.04 -22.97 -3.10
C PRO A 83 23.16 -23.17 -4.14
N PHE A 84 23.11 -22.34 -5.18
CA PHE A 84 24.16 -22.13 -6.17
C PHE A 84 24.64 -20.69 -6.02
N CYS A 85 25.94 -20.51 -5.76
CA CYS A 85 26.56 -19.22 -5.52
C CYS A 85 27.42 -18.84 -6.72
N PHE A 86 27.19 -17.65 -7.27
CA PHE A 86 27.94 -17.09 -8.40
C PHE A 86 28.54 -15.74 -7.99
N ILE A 87 29.78 -15.50 -8.35
CA ILE A 87 30.50 -14.25 -8.12
C ILE A 87 31.10 -13.76 -9.43
N SER A 88 31.40 -12.46 -9.52
CA SER A 88 32.25 -11.95 -10.59
C SER A 88 33.66 -12.56 -10.51
N GLY A 89 34.27 -12.84 -11.66
CA GLY A 89 35.66 -13.26 -11.81
C GLY A 89 36.68 -12.15 -11.50
N VAL A 90 36.22 -10.91 -11.31
CA VAL A 90 37.03 -9.79 -10.82
C VAL A 90 36.74 -9.60 -9.32
N LYS A 91 37.78 -9.75 -8.49
CA LYS A 91 37.65 -9.76 -7.03
C LYS A 91 37.03 -8.46 -6.50
N GLU A 92 37.47 -7.33 -7.03
CA GLU A 92 37.01 -6.00 -6.67
C GLU A 92 35.49 -5.85 -6.91
N HIS A 93 34.97 -6.45 -7.99
CA HIS A 93 33.55 -6.37 -8.31
C HIS A 93 32.70 -7.27 -7.40
N CYS A 94 33.22 -8.45 -7.02
CA CYS A 94 32.58 -9.28 -5.97
C CYS A 94 32.53 -8.55 -4.61
N ASP A 95 33.63 -7.90 -4.23
CA ASP A 95 33.74 -7.13 -2.98
C ASP A 95 32.76 -5.94 -2.97
N MET A 96 32.46 -5.36 -4.14
CA MET A 96 31.46 -4.30 -4.33
C MET A 96 30.00 -4.81 -4.36
N GLY A 97 29.78 -6.13 -4.30
CA GLY A 97 28.45 -6.74 -4.21
C GLY A 97 27.94 -7.39 -5.49
N LEU A 98 28.76 -7.49 -6.55
CA LEU A 98 28.40 -8.18 -7.79
C LEU A 98 28.49 -9.70 -7.63
N LYS A 99 27.49 -10.25 -6.93
CA LYS A 99 27.37 -11.67 -6.61
C LYS A 99 25.90 -12.09 -6.51
N LEU A 100 25.61 -13.33 -6.91
CA LEU A 100 24.25 -13.86 -7.04
C LEU A 100 24.12 -15.22 -6.34
N THR A 101 23.07 -15.39 -5.55
CA THR A 101 22.71 -16.70 -4.98
C THR A 101 21.37 -17.17 -5.55
N VAL A 102 21.35 -18.39 -6.08
CA VAL A 102 20.15 -19.04 -6.63
C VAL A 102 19.83 -20.28 -5.80
N VAL A 103 18.62 -20.38 -5.25
CA VAL A 103 18.20 -21.53 -4.44
C VAL A 103 17.22 -22.41 -5.21
N VAL A 104 17.59 -23.68 -5.42
CA VAL A 104 16.82 -24.65 -6.19
C VAL A 104 16.00 -25.55 -5.27
N LEU A 105 14.68 -25.62 -5.50
CA LEU A 105 13.74 -26.38 -4.69
C LEU A 105 13.83 -27.90 -4.98
N SER A 106 13.67 -28.75 -3.96
CA SER A 106 13.64 -30.21 -4.10
C SER A 106 12.32 -30.73 -4.69
N GLU A 107 12.36 -31.86 -5.39
CA GLU A 107 11.22 -32.48 -6.09
C GLU A 107 10.04 -32.93 -5.21
N LYS A 108 10.15 -32.96 -3.87
CA LYS A 108 9.09 -33.45 -2.96
C LYS A 108 7.92 -32.48 -2.69
N HIS A 109 7.58 -31.61 -3.64
CA HIS A 109 6.31 -30.89 -3.66
C HIS A 109 5.35 -31.55 -4.67
N ASN A 110 4.78 -32.70 -4.30
CA ASN A 110 3.69 -33.33 -5.04
C ASN A 110 2.42 -32.47 -4.97
N PHE A 111 2.15 -31.70 -6.03
CA PHE A 111 0.80 -31.29 -6.39
C PHE A 111 0.23 -32.36 -7.33
N ILE A 112 -0.85 -33.02 -6.91
CA ILE A 112 -1.63 -33.89 -7.79
C ILE A 112 -2.38 -32.99 -8.80
N PRO A 113 -2.17 -33.14 -10.12
CA PRO A 113 -2.94 -32.38 -11.11
C PRO A 113 -4.34 -32.98 -11.23
N TRP A 114 -5.38 -32.19 -10.97
CA TRP A 114 -6.76 -32.56 -11.29
C TRP A 114 -6.93 -32.58 -12.82
N LYS A 115 -7.01 -33.79 -13.41
CA LYS A 115 -7.42 -33.97 -14.80
C LYS A 115 -8.91 -33.70 -14.92
N ARG A 116 -9.28 -32.88 -15.92
CA ARG A 116 -10.62 -32.83 -16.51
C ARG A 116 -11.06 -34.26 -16.87
N ASN A 117 -12.23 -34.68 -16.43
CA ASN A 117 -12.96 -35.76 -17.09
C ASN A 117 -14.46 -35.44 -17.17
N LYS A 118 -14.99 -35.80 -18.33
CA LYS A 118 -16.32 -35.59 -18.87
C LYS A 118 -17.42 -36.15 -17.96
N LEU A 119 -18.54 -35.45 -17.92
CA LEU A 119 -19.79 -35.96 -17.41
C LEU A 119 -20.43 -36.88 -18.46
N SER A 120 -20.68 -38.14 -18.12
CA SER A 120 -21.66 -38.98 -18.81
C SER A 120 -22.47 -39.79 -17.80
N SER A 121 -23.77 -39.50 -17.80
CA SER A 121 -24.92 -40.38 -17.56
C SER A 121 -24.86 -41.51 -16.50
N SER A 122 -25.68 -41.27 -15.48
CA SER A 122 -26.81 -42.14 -15.07
C SER A 122 -26.69 -43.00 -13.80
N LYS A 123 -27.83 -42.96 -13.08
CA LYS A 123 -28.41 -43.89 -12.11
C LYS A 123 -27.93 -43.84 -10.65
N SER A 124 -28.70 -43.05 -9.89
CA SER A 124 -29.44 -43.44 -8.69
C SER A 124 -28.99 -44.74 -7.97
N ARG A 125 -28.60 -44.58 -6.71
CA ARG A 125 -29.14 -45.39 -5.60
C ARG A 125 -28.97 -44.64 -4.27
N HIS A 126 -30.09 -44.54 -3.56
CA HIS A 126 -30.20 -44.11 -2.17
C HIS A 126 -29.21 -44.85 -1.27
N PHE A 127 -28.54 -44.13 -0.36
CA PHE A 127 -28.31 -44.62 1.00
C PHE A 127 -28.30 -43.44 1.98
N SER A 128 -29.29 -43.45 2.86
CA SER A 128 -29.48 -42.60 4.02
C SER A 128 -28.35 -42.77 5.04
N GLY A 129 -27.88 -41.67 5.63
CA GLY A 129 -26.88 -41.70 6.69
C GLY A 129 -26.56 -40.33 7.24
N PHE A 130 -27.53 -39.71 7.91
CA PHE A 130 -27.30 -38.60 8.82
C PHE A 130 -26.28 -39.03 9.90
N LEU A 131 -25.15 -38.33 10.00
CA LEU A 131 -24.33 -38.33 11.20
C LEU A 131 -23.89 -36.89 11.49
N GLN A 132 -24.77 -36.26 12.25
CA GLN A 132 -24.64 -34.98 12.93
C GLN A 132 -23.52 -35.10 13.97
N CYS A 133 -22.35 -34.51 13.70
CA CYS A 133 -21.29 -34.46 14.70
C CYS A 133 -21.56 -33.30 15.67
N LYS A 134 -22.28 -33.62 16.74
CA LYS A 134 -22.49 -32.81 17.94
C LYS A 134 -21.17 -32.79 18.73
N ILE A 135 -20.37 -31.72 18.64
CA ILE A 135 -19.22 -31.54 19.53
C ILE A 135 -19.75 -31.01 20.86
N ARG A 136 -19.84 -31.89 21.86
CA ARG A 136 -20.08 -31.57 23.26
C ARG A 136 -18.77 -30.97 23.82
N ILE A 137 -18.81 -29.71 24.24
CA ILE A 137 -17.70 -29.05 24.95
C ILE A 137 -17.59 -29.72 26.33
N PRO A 138 -16.43 -30.27 26.73
CA PRO A 138 -16.24 -30.72 28.11
C PRO A 138 -15.99 -29.49 29.00
N GLU A 139 -16.75 -29.39 30.09
CA GLU A 139 -16.45 -28.50 31.20
C GLU A 139 -15.11 -28.91 31.83
N PHE A 140 -14.15 -27.99 31.88
CA PHE A 140 -12.90 -28.18 32.62
C PHE A 140 -13.00 -27.50 34.00
N PRO A 141 -12.59 -28.17 35.09
CA PRO A 141 -12.48 -27.54 36.41
C PRO A 141 -11.30 -26.54 36.44
N PRO A 142 -11.32 -25.55 37.35
CA PRO A 142 -10.29 -24.52 37.43
C PRO A 142 -8.98 -25.12 37.99
N ILE A 143 -7.90 -25.09 37.20
CA ILE A 143 -6.56 -25.46 37.66
C ILE A 143 -5.82 -24.18 38.12
N PRO A 144 -5.17 -24.18 39.29
CA PRO A 144 -4.50 -23.00 39.84
C PRO A 144 -3.23 -22.61 39.06
N PHE A 145 -2.96 -21.31 39.03
CA PHE A 145 -1.78 -20.68 38.45
C PHE A 145 -0.50 -21.07 39.20
N SER A 146 0.12 -22.20 38.85
CA SER A 146 1.55 -22.43 39.08
C SER A 146 2.01 -23.65 38.28
N HIS A 147 2.34 -23.41 37.01
CA HIS A 147 3.33 -24.13 36.19
C HIS A 147 3.04 -23.80 34.72
N PHE A 148 3.81 -22.88 34.14
CA PHE A 148 3.85 -22.68 32.68
C PHE A 148 4.66 -23.83 32.07
N PRO A 149 4.09 -24.73 31.23
CA PRO A 149 4.92 -25.64 30.49
C PRO A 149 5.40 -24.93 29.20
N ARG A 150 6.72 -25.01 28.94
CA ARG A 150 7.36 -24.56 27.70
C ARG A 150 6.81 -25.35 26.49
N PHE A 151 5.70 -24.93 25.87
CA PHE A 151 5.17 -25.56 24.65
C PHE A 151 4.72 -24.56 23.59
N PHE A 152 5.58 -23.62 23.20
CA PHE A 152 5.51 -23.02 21.88
C PHE A 152 6.94 -22.82 21.36
N ARG A 153 7.28 -23.49 20.25
CA ARG A 153 8.56 -23.30 19.56
C ARG A 153 8.27 -22.46 18.31
N PHE A 154 8.43 -21.15 18.43
CA PHE A 154 8.40 -20.26 17.27
C PHE A 154 9.74 -20.39 16.54
N GLN A 155 9.72 -20.83 15.30
CA GLN A 155 10.90 -20.83 14.44
C GLN A 155 10.65 -19.85 13.28
N GLN A 156 11.24 -18.66 13.40
CA GLN A 156 11.24 -17.68 12.31
C GLN A 156 12.28 -18.10 11.27
N GLN A 157 11.85 -18.35 10.04
CA GLN A 157 12.73 -18.58 8.90
C GLN A 157 12.44 -17.50 7.86
N GLY A 158 13.18 -16.39 7.93
CA GLY A 158 13.06 -15.26 7.02
C GLY A 158 11.87 -14.34 7.27
N CYS A 159 11.86 -13.18 6.60
CA CYS A 159 10.94 -12.07 6.88
C CYS A 159 9.45 -12.35 6.60
N ASN A 160 9.08 -13.41 5.85
CA ASN A 160 7.74 -13.50 5.24
C ASN A 160 7.00 -14.84 5.46
N VAL A 161 7.47 -15.74 6.34
CA VAL A 161 6.77 -17.01 6.64
C VAL A 161 6.76 -17.30 8.14
N LEU A 162 5.57 -17.36 8.75
CA LEU A 162 5.35 -17.83 10.12
C LEU A 162 4.78 -19.25 10.06
N LYS A 163 5.48 -20.20 10.70
CA LYS A 163 5.05 -21.58 10.85
C LYS A 163 4.66 -21.81 12.32
N ILE A 164 3.38 -22.05 12.57
CA ILE A 164 2.85 -22.30 13.92
C ILE A 164 2.59 -23.79 14.04
N SER A 165 3.29 -24.46 14.96
CA SER A 165 3.04 -25.86 15.30
C SER A 165 2.20 -25.94 16.58
N VAL A 166 0.94 -26.33 16.46
CA VAL A 166 0.07 -26.61 17.62
C VAL A 166 0.13 -28.11 17.92
N SER A 167 0.62 -28.47 19.10
CA SER A 167 0.59 -29.86 19.58
C SER A 167 -0.62 -30.04 20.49
N VAL A 168 -1.68 -30.65 19.97
CA VAL A 168 -2.82 -31.09 20.79
C VAL A 168 -2.48 -32.49 21.30
N LYS A 169 -2.45 -32.68 22.62
CA LYS A 169 -2.33 -34.01 23.22
C LYS A 169 -3.65 -34.77 23.03
N SER A 170 -3.82 -35.44 21.90
CA SER A 170 -4.75 -36.56 21.77
C SER A 170 -3.99 -37.79 21.30
N ARG A 171 -4.46 -38.98 21.70
CA ARG A 171 -3.78 -40.28 21.55
C ARG A 171 -3.56 -40.74 20.09
N THR A 172 -3.80 -39.89 19.09
CA THR A 172 -3.45 -40.13 17.69
C THR A 172 -2.93 -38.83 17.07
N SER A 173 -1.62 -38.61 17.16
CA SER A 173 -0.96 -37.38 16.70
C SER A 173 -0.84 -37.35 15.17
N LYS A 174 -1.68 -36.55 14.50
CA LYS A 174 -1.37 -36.00 13.18
C LYS A 174 -1.09 -34.50 13.37
N SER A 175 0.15 -34.08 13.14
CA SER A 175 0.55 -32.67 13.19
C SER A 175 0.18 -31.97 11.89
N TYR A 176 -0.71 -31.00 11.93
CA TYR A 176 -1.02 -30.15 10.79
C TYR A 176 -0.11 -28.91 10.84
N ALA A 177 0.70 -28.69 9.80
CA ALA A 177 1.52 -27.49 9.68
C ALA A 177 0.76 -26.45 8.86
N LEU A 178 0.27 -25.39 9.53
CA LEU A 178 -0.34 -24.24 8.87
C LEU A 178 0.78 -23.32 8.38
N VAL A 179 0.86 -23.12 7.06
CA VAL A 179 1.85 -22.26 6.41
C VAL A 179 1.11 -21.04 5.86
N VAL A 180 1.28 -19.88 6.51
CA VAL A 180 0.76 -18.60 6.01
C VAL A 180 1.76 -18.07 4.98
N ARG A 181 1.30 -17.84 3.74
CA ARG A 181 2.08 -17.25 2.65
C ARG A 181 1.54 -15.84 2.38
N SER A 182 2.39 -14.83 2.49
CA SER A 182 2.06 -13.47 2.05
C SER A 182 2.29 -13.35 0.53
N ASP A 183 1.25 -13.13 -0.28
CA ASP A 183 1.40 -12.80 -1.71
C ASP A 183 1.84 -11.33 -1.82
N HIS A 184 3.05 -11.09 -2.32
CA HIS A 184 3.63 -9.74 -2.43
C HIS A 184 2.91 -8.83 -3.43
N ARG A 185 1.95 -9.34 -4.22
CA ARG A 185 1.14 -8.52 -5.12
C ARG A 185 0.02 -7.76 -4.41
N HIS A 186 -0.39 -8.20 -3.22
CA HIS A 186 -1.48 -7.59 -2.47
C HIS A 186 -1.14 -7.51 -0.98
N PRO A 187 -0.88 -6.31 -0.41
CA PRO A 187 -0.55 -6.17 1.00
C PRO A 187 -1.69 -6.66 1.88
N GLN A 188 -1.42 -7.62 2.77
CA GLN A 188 -2.40 -8.18 3.69
C GLN A 188 -2.94 -7.08 4.62
N ASN A 189 -4.27 -6.96 4.73
CA ASN A 189 -4.96 -5.95 5.55
C ASN A 189 -4.64 -4.51 5.15
N SER A 190 -5.12 -4.12 3.97
CA SER A 190 -5.01 -2.74 3.50
C SER A 190 -6.15 -1.89 4.04
N ASP A 191 -5.83 -0.73 4.61
CA ASP A 191 -6.84 0.26 4.98
C ASP A 191 -7.25 1.11 3.77
N PHE A 192 -8.52 1.52 3.73
CA PHE A 192 -8.98 2.45 2.71
C PHE A 192 -8.32 3.83 2.86
N PRO A 193 -8.19 4.59 1.75
CA PRO A 193 -7.69 5.95 1.81
C PRO A 193 -8.42 6.80 2.85
N GLN A 194 -7.66 7.56 3.63
CA GLN A 194 -8.20 8.42 4.67
C GLN A 194 -9.17 9.46 4.10
N HIS A 195 -10.32 9.63 4.77
CA HIS A 195 -11.23 10.73 4.49
C HIS A 195 -10.62 12.05 4.99
N TYR A 196 -10.36 12.98 4.09
CA TYR A 196 -9.85 14.31 4.43
C TYR A 196 -10.99 15.24 4.82
N SER A 197 -10.82 15.95 5.95
CA SER A 197 -11.79 16.94 6.39
C SER A 197 -11.79 18.16 5.45
N LYS A 198 -12.91 18.90 5.38
CA LYS A 198 -12.96 20.20 4.67
C LYS A 198 -11.99 21.24 5.23
N LYS A 199 -11.38 20.96 6.39
CA LYS A 199 -10.41 21.82 7.10
C LYS A 199 -8.97 21.63 6.63
N GLU A 200 -8.70 20.54 5.92
CA GLU A 200 -7.34 20.17 5.52
C GLU A 200 -7.26 20.06 4.01
N LYS A 201 -6.10 20.40 3.46
CA LYS A 201 -5.84 20.19 2.04
C LYS A 201 -5.48 18.73 1.82
N LYS A 202 -6.11 18.10 0.83
CA LYS A 202 -5.67 16.79 0.32
C LYS A 202 -4.20 16.88 -0.15
N PRO A 203 -3.33 15.93 0.23
CA PRO A 203 -1.96 15.86 -0.26
C PRO A 203 -1.90 15.82 -1.79
N PHE A 204 -0.81 16.34 -2.36
CA PHE A 204 -0.57 16.20 -3.80
C PHE A 204 -0.31 14.72 -4.13
N PRO A 205 -0.85 14.19 -5.24
CA PRO A 205 -0.57 12.81 -5.65
C PRO A 205 0.92 12.52 -5.86
N VAL A 206 1.66 13.52 -6.33
CA VAL A 206 3.12 13.53 -6.41
C VAL A 206 3.63 14.69 -5.56
N PRO A 207 4.55 14.49 -4.63
CA PRO A 207 5.10 15.56 -3.80
C PRO A 207 5.56 16.77 -4.62
N ILE A 208 5.26 17.98 -4.14
CA ILE A 208 5.55 19.22 -4.87
C ILE A 208 7.05 19.39 -5.19
N VAL A 209 7.93 18.86 -4.33
CA VAL A 209 9.37 18.88 -4.51
C VAL A 209 9.78 18.04 -5.73
N GLU A 210 9.16 16.88 -5.91
CA GLU A 210 9.41 16.00 -7.06
C GLU A 210 8.87 16.61 -8.35
N LEU A 211 7.69 17.23 -8.32
CA LEU A 211 7.15 17.97 -9.47
C LEU A 211 8.11 19.10 -9.90
N ARG A 212 8.67 19.84 -8.94
CA ARG A 212 9.67 20.88 -9.21
C ARG A 212 10.97 20.30 -9.75
N ARG A 213 11.43 19.16 -9.23
CA ARG A 213 12.63 18.46 -9.70
C ARG A 213 12.46 18.02 -11.16
N ALA A 214 11.36 17.32 -11.48
CA ALA A 214 11.04 16.86 -12.83
C ALA A 214 10.92 18.02 -13.83
N ALA A 215 10.31 19.14 -13.43
CA ALA A 215 10.23 20.34 -14.27
C ALA A 215 11.61 20.93 -14.59
N ARG A 216 12.52 21.00 -13.61
CA ARG A 216 13.90 21.47 -13.81
C ARG A 216 14.70 20.52 -14.70
N GLU A 217 14.55 19.21 -14.50
CA GLU A 217 15.18 18.20 -15.35
C GLU A 217 14.69 18.31 -16.79
N THR A 218 13.38 18.47 -17.01
CA THR A 218 12.82 18.68 -18.35
C THR A 218 13.39 19.92 -19.02
N LEU A 219 13.52 21.04 -18.29
CA LEU A 219 14.13 22.27 -18.81
C LEU A 219 15.60 22.08 -19.17
N LYS A 220 16.37 21.35 -18.34
CA LYS A 220 17.78 21.02 -18.63
C LYS A 220 17.90 20.14 -19.88
N THR A 221 17.11 19.07 -19.95
CA THR A 221 17.14 18.10 -21.05
C THR A 221 16.68 18.70 -22.38
N ASN A 222 15.80 19.70 -22.34
CA ASN A 222 15.30 20.39 -23.53
C ASN A 222 16.14 21.62 -23.92
N LYS A 223 17.13 22.02 -23.11
CA LYS A 223 17.99 23.16 -23.42
C LYS A 223 18.80 22.86 -24.70
N GLY A 224 18.67 23.71 -25.70
CA GLY A 224 19.36 23.56 -26.99
C GLY A 224 18.73 22.54 -27.95
N LYS A 225 17.63 21.87 -27.58
CA LYS A 225 16.90 20.97 -28.49
C LYS A 225 15.88 21.75 -29.32
N PRO A 226 15.64 21.36 -30.59
CA PRO A 226 14.56 21.94 -31.38
C PRO A 226 13.21 21.68 -30.71
N ARG A 227 12.28 22.62 -30.87
CA ARG A 227 10.91 22.46 -30.35
C ARG A 227 10.22 21.33 -31.10
N THR A 228 9.86 20.27 -30.38
CA THR A 228 9.02 19.21 -30.92
C THR A 228 7.60 19.73 -31.16
N PRO A 229 6.90 19.26 -32.21
CA PRO A 229 5.48 19.54 -32.40
C PRO A 229 4.68 19.18 -31.15
N VAL A 230 3.68 20.00 -30.82
CA VAL A 230 2.80 19.74 -29.68
C VAL A 230 1.94 18.51 -30.00
N PRO A 231 1.95 17.46 -29.17
CA PRO A 231 1.19 16.26 -29.45
C PRO A 231 -0.31 16.44 -29.11
N PRO A 232 -1.20 15.63 -29.70
CA PRO A 232 -2.59 15.51 -29.24
C PRO A 232 -2.68 15.06 -27.77
N PRO A 233 -3.66 15.53 -26.99
CA PRO A 233 -4.75 16.43 -27.38
C PRO A 233 -4.40 17.94 -27.25
N LYS A 234 -3.14 18.28 -26.94
CA LYS A 234 -2.72 19.66 -26.66
C LYS A 234 -2.63 20.56 -27.90
N ASN A 235 -2.62 19.96 -29.09
CA ASN A 235 -2.69 20.65 -30.38
C ASN A 235 -4.11 20.75 -30.95
N GLY A 236 -5.13 20.40 -30.16
CA GLY A 236 -6.54 20.52 -30.55
C GLY A 236 -7.13 19.25 -31.17
N LEU A 237 -6.29 18.35 -31.67
CA LEU A 237 -6.71 17.08 -32.26
C LEU A 237 -7.08 16.04 -31.19
N LEU A 238 -7.91 15.07 -31.56
CA LEU A 238 -8.17 13.90 -30.72
C LEU A 238 -7.02 12.91 -30.76
N VAL A 239 -6.81 12.19 -29.66
CA VAL A 239 -5.93 11.01 -29.64
C VAL A 239 -6.71 9.83 -30.24
N LYS A 240 -6.59 9.60 -31.55
CA LYS A 240 -7.38 8.60 -32.31
C LYS A 240 -7.43 7.21 -31.64
N THR A 241 -6.31 6.74 -31.09
CA THR A 241 -6.21 5.43 -30.42
C THR A 241 -6.99 5.35 -29.10
N LEU A 242 -7.42 6.47 -28.53
CA LEU A 242 -8.21 6.53 -27.30
C LEU A 242 -9.69 6.79 -27.54
N VAL A 243 -10.11 7.10 -28.77
CA VAL A 243 -11.53 7.33 -29.08
C VAL A 243 -12.36 6.06 -28.79
N PRO A 244 -11.99 4.84 -29.24
CA PRO A 244 -12.75 3.64 -28.89
C PRO A 244 -12.83 3.41 -27.37
N VAL A 245 -11.72 3.67 -26.67
CA VAL A 245 -11.66 3.56 -25.20
C VAL A 245 -12.63 4.53 -24.52
N ALA A 246 -12.83 5.72 -25.09
CA ALA A 246 -13.76 6.70 -24.56
C ALA A 246 -15.22 6.23 -24.70
N TYR A 247 -15.57 5.65 -25.85
CA TYR A 247 -16.88 5.03 -26.06
C TYR A 247 -17.08 3.84 -25.11
N ASP A 248 -16.09 2.95 -24.98
CA ASP A 248 -16.19 1.82 -24.06
C ASP A 248 -16.38 2.28 -22.61
N VAL A 249 -15.66 3.32 -22.15
CA VAL A 249 -15.85 3.88 -20.80
C VAL A 249 -17.24 4.47 -20.63
N PHE A 250 -17.77 5.11 -21.68
CA PHE A 250 -19.13 5.66 -21.63
C PHE A 250 -20.15 4.52 -21.54
N ASP A 251 -20.10 3.55 -22.45
CA ASP A 251 -21.04 2.43 -22.49
C ASP A 251 -20.99 1.62 -21.18
N GLU A 252 -19.80 1.30 -20.67
CA GLU A 252 -19.64 0.57 -19.40
C GLU A 252 -20.17 1.35 -18.19
N ARG A 253 -20.13 2.69 -18.22
CA ARG A 253 -20.79 3.52 -17.19
C ARG A 253 -22.31 3.34 -17.24
N ILE A 254 -22.90 3.35 -18.44
CA ILE A 254 -24.34 3.20 -18.62
C ILE A 254 -24.79 1.79 -18.21
N THR A 255 -24.08 0.75 -18.66
CA THR A 255 -24.30 -0.64 -18.23
C THR A 255 -24.23 -0.77 -16.71
N LEU A 256 -23.21 -0.18 -16.08
CA LEU A 256 -23.09 -0.17 -14.62
C LEU A 256 -24.31 0.48 -13.95
N ILE A 257 -24.74 1.66 -14.40
CA ILE A 257 -25.90 2.36 -13.81
C ILE A 257 -27.17 1.52 -13.97
N ASN A 258 -27.45 1.03 -15.17
CA ASN A 258 -28.61 0.22 -15.47
C ASN A 258 -28.64 -1.07 -14.63
N ASN A 259 -27.50 -1.77 -14.51
CA ASN A 259 -27.43 -2.98 -13.72
C ASN A 259 -27.55 -2.70 -12.22
N LEU A 260 -27.01 -1.59 -11.72
CA LEU A 260 -27.21 -1.17 -10.33
C LEU A 260 -28.68 -0.88 -10.01
N LYS A 261 -29.42 -0.24 -10.94
CA LYS A 261 -30.87 -0.02 -10.78
C LYS A 261 -31.62 -1.34 -10.61
N ARG A 262 -31.27 -2.35 -11.41
CA ARG A 262 -31.86 -3.70 -11.34
C ARG A 262 -31.48 -4.43 -10.05
N LEU A 263 -30.20 -4.40 -9.67
CA LEU A 263 -29.72 -5.02 -8.42
C LEU A 263 -30.33 -4.39 -7.16
N LEU A 264 -30.61 -3.09 -7.16
CA LEU A 264 -31.30 -2.40 -6.06
C LEU A 264 -32.70 -2.96 -5.76
N LYS A 265 -33.33 -3.67 -6.71
CA LYS A 265 -34.64 -4.30 -6.49
C LYS A 265 -34.55 -5.57 -5.62
N VAL A 266 -33.39 -6.23 -5.58
CA VAL A 266 -33.20 -7.53 -4.90
C VAL A 266 -32.13 -7.49 -3.81
N VAL A 267 -31.17 -6.57 -3.87
CA VAL A 267 -30.13 -6.38 -2.86
C VAL A 267 -30.54 -5.26 -1.90
N PRO A 268 -30.75 -5.54 -0.61
CA PRO A 268 -31.11 -4.51 0.35
C PRO A 268 -29.94 -3.55 0.57
N VAL A 269 -30.19 -2.25 0.43
CA VAL A 269 -29.24 -1.19 0.73
C VAL A 269 -29.93 -0.15 1.61
N GLN A 270 -29.19 0.39 2.56
CA GLN A 270 -29.66 1.43 3.48
C GLN A 270 -28.74 2.63 3.41
N ALA A 271 -29.33 3.82 3.38
CA ALA A 271 -28.59 5.08 3.50
C ALA A 271 -28.83 5.71 4.86
N CYS A 272 -27.82 6.40 5.39
CA CYS A 272 -28.02 7.21 6.58
C CYS A 272 -28.74 8.50 6.22
N ARG A 273 -29.84 8.81 6.91
CA ARG A 273 -30.61 10.04 6.69
C ARG A 273 -29.81 11.33 6.85
N PHE A 274 -28.76 11.31 7.68
CA PHE A 274 -28.06 12.54 8.10
C PHE A 274 -26.67 12.68 7.51
N CYS A 275 -26.09 11.61 6.98
CA CYS A 275 -24.73 11.63 6.46
C CYS A 275 -24.60 10.73 5.25
N ASN A 276 -23.50 10.92 4.52
CA ASN A 276 -23.25 10.16 3.31
C ASN A 276 -22.62 8.79 3.64
N GLU A 277 -23.13 8.04 4.62
CA GLU A 277 -22.75 6.64 4.82
C GLU A 277 -23.89 5.76 4.32
N ILE A 278 -23.55 4.66 3.66
CA ILE A 278 -24.51 3.64 3.24
C ILE A 278 -24.08 2.27 3.78
N HIS A 279 -25.03 1.35 3.86
CA HIS A 279 -24.82 -0.03 4.24
C HIS A 279 -25.48 -0.94 3.21
N VAL A 280 -24.76 -1.96 2.77
CA VAL A 280 -25.27 -2.98 1.85
C VAL A 280 -25.64 -4.20 2.69
N GLY A 281 -26.93 -4.36 2.94
CA GLY A 281 -27.50 -5.36 3.82
C GLY A 281 -28.87 -4.95 4.39
N PRO A 282 -29.63 -5.90 4.95
CA PRO A 282 -30.97 -5.65 5.47
C PRO A 282 -30.98 -4.84 6.77
N VAL A 283 -29.85 -4.79 7.50
CA VAL A 283 -29.74 -4.09 8.79
C VAL A 283 -28.43 -3.33 8.84
N GLY A 284 -28.51 -2.01 8.99
CA GLY A 284 -27.36 -1.11 9.06
C GLY A 284 -26.44 -1.42 10.24
N HIS A 285 -25.17 -1.03 10.10
CA HIS A 285 -24.17 -1.36 11.11
C HIS A 285 -24.36 -0.57 12.43
N PRO A 286 -23.93 -1.12 13.57
CA PRO A 286 -24.09 -0.49 14.89
C PRO A 286 -23.01 0.54 15.24
N PHE A 287 -22.04 0.79 14.35
CA PHE A 287 -20.94 1.71 14.63
C PHE A 287 -21.42 3.17 14.78
N LYS A 288 -20.89 3.84 15.80
CA LYS A 288 -21.10 5.27 16.06
C LYS A 288 -20.19 6.14 15.19
N SER A 289 -20.31 6.01 13.86
CA SER A 289 -19.47 6.72 12.88
C SER A 289 -20.16 7.90 12.21
N CYS A 290 -21.44 8.16 12.49
CA CYS A 290 -22.20 9.21 11.83
C CYS A 290 -21.57 10.59 12.09
N LYS A 291 -21.25 11.30 11.00
CA LYS A 291 -20.74 12.69 11.01
C LYS A 291 -21.78 13.69 10.48
N GLY A 292 -23.03 13.26 10.42
CA GLY A 292 -24.14 14.02 9.88
C GLY A 292 -24.63 15.15 10.78
N ALA A 293 -25.72 15.79 10.37
CA ALA A 293 -26.40 16.78 11.20
C ALA A 293 -26.69 16.22 12.61
N ASN A 294 -26.46 17.04 13.62
CA ASN A 294 -26.68 16.72 15.04
C ASN A 294 -25.95 15.46 15.52
N ALA A 295 -24.84 15.05 14.88
CA ALA A 295 -24.06 13.87 15.26
C ALA A 295 -23.62 13.88 16.73
N ASN A 296 -23.30 15.07 17.26
CA ASN A 296 -22.89 15.25 18.66
C ASN A 296 -24.03 14.85 19.63
N ILE A 297 -25.26 15.27 19.33
CA ILE A 297 -26.47 14.97 20.12
C ILE A 297 -26.82 13.48 19.97
N ARG A 298 -26.77 12.97 18.73
CA ARG A 298 -27.06 11.56 18.42
C ARG A 298 -25.91 10.61 18.80
N LYS A 299 -24.85 11.12 19.44
CA LYS A 299 -23.65 10.36 19.84
C LYS A 299 -23.07 9.50 18.70
N GLY A 300 -23.10 10.03 17.48
CA GLY A 300 -22.60 9.37 16.26
C GLY A 300 -23.45 8.20 15.73
N VAL A 301 -24.66 7.97 16.24
CA VAL A 301 -25.55 6.91 15.77
C VAL A 301 -26.15 7.26 14.40
N HIS A 302 -26.32 6.25 13.55
CA HIS A 302 -26.97 6.38 12.23
C HIS A 302 -28.47 6.16 12.33
N GLU A 303 -29.24 6.88 11.50
CA GLU A 303 -30.65 6.59 11.24
C GLU A 303 -30.73 6.06 9.81
N TRP A 304 -30.94 4.76 9.68
CA TRP A 304 -30.93 4.06 8.40
C TRP A 304 -32.29 4.11 7.75
N ILE A 305 -32.33 4.53 6.48
CA ILE A 305 -33.52 4.56 5.65
C ILE A 305 -33.31 3.66 4.41
N PRO A 306 -34.36 2.94 3.95
CA PRO A 306 -34.25 2.02 2.82
C PRO A 306 -34.36 2.72 1.45
N ASN A 307 -34.64 4.02 1.40
CA ASN A 307 -34.79 4.76 0.15
C ASN A 307 -33.43 5.17 -0.42
N VAL A 308 -32.80 4.25 -1.16
CA VAL A 308 -31.46 4.41 -1.74
C VAL A 308 -31.56 4.50 -3.25
N THR A 309 -30.90 5.49 -3.84
CA THR A 309 -30.80 5.62 -5.29
C THR A 309 -29.45 5.12 -5.80
N VAL A 310 -29.30 4.97 -7.12
CA VAL A 310 -28.00 4.61 -7.71
C VAL A 310 -26.94 5.66 -7.40
N ASP A 311 -27.30 6.95 -7.31
CA ASP A 311 -26.37 8.04 -6.99
C ASP A 311 -25.76 7.92 -5.59
N ASP A 312 -26.47 7.31 -4.63
CA ASP A 312 -25.94 7.05 -3.28
C ASP A 312 -24.83 5.99 -3.28
N ILE A 313 -24.87 5.06 -4.25
CA ILE A 313 -23.93 3.96 -4.44
C ILE A 313 -22.79 4.37 -5.37
N PHE A 314 -23.13 4.96 -6.51
CA PHE A 314 -22.24 5.45 -7.54
C PHE A 314 -22.30 6.97 -7.61
N LEU A 315 -21.48 7.61 -6.77
CA LEU A 315 -21.52 9.06 -6.56
C LEU A 315 -21.26 9.84 -7.86
N PRO A 316 -22.21 10.66 -8.33
CA PRO A 316 -21.99 11.54 -9.47
C PRO A 316 -21.02 12.66 -9.07
N VAL A 317 -19.86 12.68 -9.72
CA VAL A 317 -18.91 13.78 -9.61
C VAL A 317 -19.14 14.70 -10.79
N GLU A 318 -19.61 15.91 -10.54
CA GLU A 318 -19.93 16.87 -11.59
C GLU A 318 -18.71 17.68 -12.04
N ALA A 319 -18.64 18.01 -13.33
CA ALA A 319 -17.70 18.95 -13.93
C ALA A 319 -18.44 19.90 -14.89
N PHE A 320 -17.84 21.04 -15.18
CA PHE A 320 -18.32 21.91 -16.25
C PHE A 320 -18.03 21.32 -17.62
N HIS A 321 -19.02 21.39 -18.51
CA HIS A 321 -18.83 21.03 -19.91
C HIS A 321 -17.95 22.06 -20.64
N LEU A 322 -16.99 21.58 -21.43
CA LEU A 322 -16.13 22.44 -22.25
C LEU A 322 -16.48 22.30 -23.73
N TYR A 323 -17.12 23.35 -24.28
CA TYR A 323 -17.33 23.46 -25.73
C TYR A 323 -15.99 23.42 -26.48
N ASP A 324 -15.03 24.28 -26.10
CA ASP A 324 -13.65 24.21 -26.59
C ASP A 324 -12.66 23.94 -25.45
N ARG A 325 -12.03 22.75 -25.47
CA ARG A 325 -10.97 22.34 -24.53
C ARG A 325 -9.78 23.28 -24.47
N LEU A 326 -9.43 23.90 -25.59
CA LEU A 326 -8.31 24.84 -25.68
C LEU A 326 -8.75 26.28 -25.44
N GLY A 327 -10.06 26.51 -25.37
CA GLY A 327 -10.66 27.81 -25.19
C GLY A 327 -10.33 28.47 -23.85
N ARG A 328 -10.97 29.61 -23.61
CA ARG A 328 -10.79 30.38 -22.39
C ARG A 328 -11.33 29.59 -21.19
N ARG A 329 -10.65 29.71 -20.05
CA ARG A 329 -11.11 29.12 -18.79
C ARG A 329 -12.42 29.78 -18.38
N ILE A 330 -13.42 28.97 -18.03
CA ILE A 330 -14.74 29.43 -17.56
C ILE A 330 -14.55 30.45 -16.41
N PRO A 331 -14.96 31.71 -16.58
CA PRO A 331 -14.90 32.74 -15.56
C PRO A 331 -15.98 32.53 -14.49
N HIS A 332 -16.03 33.40 -13.48
CA HIS A 332 -16.97 33.18 -12.36
C HIS A 332 -18.41 33.50 -12.72
N GLU A 333 -18.59 34.44 -13.63
CA GLU A 333 -19.86 34.99 -14.10
C GLU A 333 -20.62 33.94 -14.93
N GLU A 334 -19.89 33.13 -15.70
CA GLU A 334 -20.46 32.07 -16.57
C GLU A 334 -20.76 30.76 -15.83
N ARG A 335 -20.57 30.70 -14.50
CA ARG A 335 -20.73 29.45 -13.73
C ARG A 335 -22.15 28.88 -13.75
N PHE A 336 -23.15 29.71 -14.02
CA PHE A 336 -24.56 29.30 -14.05
C PHE A 336 -25.07 29.09 -15.48
N SER A 337 -24.45 29.72 -16.48
CA SER A 337 -24.78 29.52 -17.89
C SER A 337 -24.04 28.31 -18.48
N THR A 338 -22.91 27.91 -17.89
CA THR A 338 -22.16 26.74 -18.34
C THR A 338 -22.80 25.45 -17.81
N PRO A 339 -23.20 24.50 -18.70
CA PRO A 339 -23.76 23.22 -18.28
C PRO A 339 -22.82 22.43 -17.37
N ARG A 340 -23.40 21.67 -16.44
CA ARG A 340 -22.69 20.68 -15.63
C ARG A 340 -23.09 19.29 -16.08
N VAL A 341 -22.08 18.42 -16.16
CA VAL A 341 -22.22 17.03 -16.56
C VAL A 341 -21.35 16.15 -15.66
N PRO A 342 -21.63 14.85 -15.54
CA PRO A 342 -20.74 13.93 -14.84
C PRO A 342 -19.33 14.00 -15.40
N ALA A 343 -18.32 14.15 -14.55
CA ALA A 343 -16.93 14.38 -14.93
C ALA A 343 -16.34 13.23 -15.76
N ILE A 344 -16.82 12.00 -15.56
CA ILE A 344 -16.47 10.86 -16.40
C ILE A 344 -17.08 10.98 -17.80
N VAL A 345 -18.31 11.50 -17.93
CA VAL A 345 -18.97 11.79 -19.21
C VAL A 345 -18.22 12.89 -19.94
N GLU A 346 -17.87 13.98 -19.25
CA GLU A 346 -17.03 15.05 -19.82
C GLU A 346 -15.67 14.50 -20.28
N LEU A 347 -15.03 13.62 -19.50
CA LEU A 347 -13.77 12.99 -19.92
C LEU A 347 -13.94 12.20 -21.22
N CYS A 348 -15.04 11.46 -21.39
CA CYS A 348 -15.34 10.75 -22.61
C CYS A 348 -15.65 11.69 -23.78
N ILE A 349 -16.43 12.75 -23.56
CA ILE A 349 -16.73 13.78 -24.56
C ILE A 349 -15.45 14.44 -25.06
N GLN A 350 -14.57 14.84 -24.14
CA GLN A 350 -13.27 15.39 -24.49
C GLN A 350 -12.38 14.36 -25.21
N ALA A 351 -12.52 13.08 -24.89
CA ALA A 351 -11.75 12.03 -25.53
C ALA A 351 -12.26 11.61 -26.93
N GLY A 352 -13.45 12.05 -27.33
CA GLY A 352 -13.98 11.87 -28.67
C GLY A 352 -15.37 11.23 -28.75
N VAL A 353 -16.05 11.00 -27.63
CA VAL A 353 -17.47 10.58 -27.64
C VAL A 353 -18.33 11.77 -28.04
N ASP A 354 -19.21 11.58 -29.01
CA ASP A 354 -20.14 12.60 -29.45
C ASP A 354 -21.49 12.43 -28.74
N VAL A 355 -21.89 13.47 -28.00
CA VAL A 355 -23.15 13.56 -27.27
C VAL A 355 -23.87 14.81 -27.78
N PRO A 356 -24.96 14.69 -28.53
CA PRO A 356 -25.63 15.83 -29.18
C PRO A 356 -26.02 16.96 -28.22
N GLU A 357 -26.40 16.62 -27.00
CA GLU A 357 -26.79 17.56 -25.93
C GLU A 357 -25.61 18.41 -25.43
N TYR A 358 -24.39 17.93 -25.62
CA TYR A 358 -23.15 18.55 -25.13
C TYR A 358 -22.10 18.66 -26.25
N PRO A 359 -22.36 19.54 -27.24
CA PRO A 359 -21.49 19.66 -28.41
C PRO A 359 -20.13 20.25 -28.04
N THR A 360 -19.09 19.81 -28.75
CA THR A 360 -17.73 20.30 -28.50
C THR A 360 -16.95 20.41 -29.80
N THR A 361 -16.04 21.38 -29.87
CA THR A 361 -15.22 21.65 -31.06
C THR A 361 -14.34 20.46 -31.41
N ARG A 362 -14.53 19.90 -32.62
CA ARG A 362 -13.71 18.83 -33.20
C ARG A 362 -12.85 19.39 -34.33
N ARG A 363 -11.56 19.51 -34.09
CA ARG A 363 -10.60 20.00 -35.09
C ARG A 363 -10.08 18.84 -35.95
N ARG A 364 -9.98 19.05 -37.26
CA ARG A 364 -9.36 18.12 -38.22
C ARG A 364 -7.91 18.49 -38.52
N LYS A 365 -7.56 19.78 -38.41
CA LYS A 365 -6.18 20.27 -38.45
C LYS A 365 -5.69 20.73 -37.07
N PRO A 366 -4.38 20.61 -36.77
CA PRO A 366 -3.83 21.12 -35.52
C PRO A 366 -3.91 22.65 -35.48
N ILE A 367 -4.05 23.22 -34.28
CA ILE A 367 -4.06 24.68 -34.10
C ILE A 367 -2.72 25.32 -34.48
N ILE A 368 -2.77 26.55 -34.96
CA ILE A 368 -1.60 27.39 -35.20
C ILE A 368 -1.35 28.22 -33.93
N ARG A 369 -0.27 27.91 -33.21
CA ARG A 369 0.10 28.65 -32.00
C ARG A 369 0.81 29.95 -32.35
N ILE A 370 0.19 31.08 -32.02
CA ILE A 370 0.81 32.41 -32.06
C ILE A 370 1.73 32.58 -30.84
N SER A 371 1.23 32.19 -29.67
CA SER A 371 1.96 32.33 -28.41
C SER A 371 1.75 31.13 -27.48
N LYS A 372 2.17 31.26 -26.22
CA LYS A 372 1.96 30.21 -25.21
C LYS A 372 0.47 29.99 -24.91
N SER A 373 -0.32 31.06 -24.94
CA SER A 373 -1.73 31.10 -24.55
C SER A 373 -2.68 31.45 -25.69
N GLU A 374 -2.16 31.94 -26.82
CA GLU A 374 -2.94 32.38 -27.96
C GLU A 374 -2.69 31.46 -29.16
N PHE A 375 -3.77 31.13 -29.86
CA PHE A 375 -3.76 30.29 -31.03
C PHE A 375 -4.90 30.67 -31.97
N VAL A 376 -4.77 30.24 -33.22
CA VAL A 376 -5.79 30.38 -34.25
C VAL A 376 -6.05 29.00 -34.84
N ASP A 377 -7.29 28.74 -35.22
CA ASP A 377 -7.66 27.50 -35.89
C ASP A 377 -7.10 27.51 -37.32
N ALA A 378 -6.54 26.37 -37.74
CA ALA A 378 -6.05 26.23 -39.10
C ALA A 378 -7.23 26.21 -40.08
N ASP A 379 -7.07 26.81 -41.25
CA ASP A 379 -8.12 26.79 -42.27
C ASP A 379 -8.43 25.35 -42.71
N GLU A 380 -9.68 24.95 -42.57
CA GLU A 380 -10.19 23.62 -42.92
C GLU A 380 -11.01 23.61 -44.22
N SER A 381 -11.13 24.76 -44.92
CA SER A 381 -11.92 24.92 -46.15
C SER A 381 -11.52 23.94 -47.27
N GLU A 382 -10.23 23.63 -47.38
CA GLU A 382 -9.67 22.70 -48.37
C GLU A 382 -9.85 21.22 -48.02
N LEU A 383 -10.32 20.90 -46.81
CA LEU A 383 -10.54 19.49 -46.44
C LEU A 383 -11.83 18.98 -47.09
N PRO A 384 -11.83 17.74 -47.61
CA PRO A 384 -13.07 17.13 -48.06
C PRO A 384 -14.08 17.11 -46.90
N ASP A 385 -15.35 17.28 -47.25
CA ASP A 385 -16.43 17.15 -46.29
C ASP A 385 -16.34 15.79 -45.60
N PRO A 386 -16.67 15.71 -44.30
CA PRO A 386 -16.66 14.45 -43.58
C PRO A 386 -17.55 13.46 -44.35
N ASN A 387 -17.02 12.30 -44.71
CA ASN A 387 -17.81 11.24 -45.35
C ASN A 387 -19.00 10.92 -44.42
N ASN A 388 -20.21 11.26 -44.84
CA ASN A 388 -21.46 11.03 -44.09
C ASN A 388 -21.78 9.53 -43.88
N GLU A 389 -20.97 8.63 -44.44
CA GLU A 389 -21.21 7.18 -44.48
C GLU A 389 -20.69 6.39 -43.27
N ALA A 390 -19.76 6.92 -42.46
CA ALA A 390 -19.30 6.19 -41.28
C ALA A 390 -20.39 6.25 -40.20
N PRO A 391 -21.00 5.11 -39.79
CA PRO A 391 -22.01 5.13 -38.74
C PRO A 391 -21.36 5.69 -37.47
N LYS A 392 -21.89 6.81 -36.97
CA LYS A 392 -21.52 7.32 -35.66
C LYS A 392 -21.90 6.22 -34.67
N ARG A 393 -20.93 5.69 -33.91
CA ARG A 393 -21.19 4.69 -32.87
C ARG A 393 -22.25 5.28 -31.93
N SER A 394 -23.43 4.68 -31.92
CA SER A 394 -24.48 5.06 -30.98
C SER A 394 -24.02 4.69 -29.58
N VAL A 395 -24.35 5.56 -28.65
CA VAL A 395 -24.01 5.39 -27.24
C VAL A 395 -25.22 4.76 -26.54
N LEU A 396 -24.97 3.91 -25.55
CA LEU A 396 -26.05 3.35 -24.73
C LEU A 396 -26.80 4.45 -23.97
N THR A 397 -28.10 4.24 -23.74
CA THR A 397 -28.95 5.15 -22.97
C THR A 397 -29.24 4.59 -21.58
N GLU A 398 -29.37 5.48 -20.59
CA GLU A 398 -29.78 5.11 -19.25
C GLU A 398 -31.27 4.74 -19.25
N ILE A 399 -31.62 3.61 -18.63
CA ILE A 399 -33.00 3.15 -18.50
C ILE A 399 -33.72 4.01 -17.45
N SER A 400 -34.96 4.40 -17.73
CA SER A 400 -35.78 5.17 -16.78
C SER A 400 -36.11 4.32 -15.53
N ASP A 401 -36.21 4.94 -14.35
CA ASP A 401 -36.45 4.18 -13.10
C ASP A 401 -37.78 3.41 -13.11
N SER A 402 -38.75 3.86 -13.92
CA SER A 402 -40.04 3.23 -14.15
C SER A 402 -39.97 1.94 -14.98
N GLU A 403 -38.99 1.83 -15.86
CA GLU A 403 -38.81 0.65 -16.75
C GLU A 403 -37.93 -0.44 -16.11
N VAL A 404 -37.37 -0.18 -14.93
CA VAL A 404 -36.46 -1.10 -14.26
C VAL A 404 -37.22 -2.32 -13.73
N VAL A 405 -36.98 -3.46 -14.36
CA VAL A 405 -37.51 -4.78 -13.94
C VAL A 405 -36.50 -5.47 -13.02
N ALA A 406 -37.01 -6.06 -11.94
CA ALA A 406 -36.22 -6.90 -11.04
C ALA A 406 -35.76 -8.19 -11.76
N PRO A 407 -34.58 -8.73 -11.46
CA PRO A 407 -34.18 -10.04 -11.97
C PRO A 407 -35.16 -11.14 -11.52
N THR A 408 -35.37 -12.12 -12.38
CA THR A 408 -36.42 -13.14 -12.26
C THR A 408 -36.03 -14.24 -11.29
N ASP A 409 -34.76 -14.64 -11.31
CA ASP A 409 -34.21 -15.72 -10.50
C ASP A 409 -32.80 -15.40 -9.95
N GLU A 410 -32.28 -16.32 -9.13
CA GLU A 410 -30.96 -16.20 -8.50
C GLU A 410 -29.81 -16.30 -9.52
N GLU A 411 -29.99 -17.06 -10.62
CA GLU A 411 -28.98 -17.22 -11.67
C GLU A 411 -28.82 -15.93 -12.48
N GLU A 412 -29.93 -15.33 -12.91
CA GLU A 412 -29.97 -14.01 -13.55
C GLU A 412 -29.39 -12.94 -12.63
N THR A 413 -29.72 -12.97 -11.34
CA THR A 413 -29.16 -12.06 -10.33
C THR A 413 -27.63 -12.19 -10.24
N THR A 414 -27.11 -13.42 -10.28
CA THR A 414 -25.68 -13.71 -10.24
C THR A 414 -24.97 -13.23 -11.51
N LEU A 415 -25.52 -13.53 -12.69
CA LEU A 415 -24.96 -13.08 -13.97
C LEU A 415 -24.96 -11.56 -14.07
N LEU A 416 -26.04 -10.90 -13.64
CA LEU A 416 -26.15 -9.45 -13.56
C LEU A 416 -25.08 -8.86 -12.64
N ALA A 417 -24.83 -9.49 -11.50
CA ALA A 417 -23.80 -9.07 -10.55
C ALA A 417 -22.37 -9.21 -11.12
N GLU A 418 -22.08 -10.30 -11.83
CA GLU A 418 -20.80 -10.51 -12.51
C GLU A 418 -20.56 -9.48 -13.63
N GLU A 419 -21.59 -9.20 -14.43
CA GLU A 419 -21.55 -8.17 -15.46
C GLU A 419 -21.34 -6.78 -14.84
N THR A 420 -22.03 -6.48 -13.73
CA THR A 420 -21.90 -5.22 -12.99
C THR A 420 -20.47 -5.00 -12.49
N LEU A 421 -19.84 -6.03 -11.90
CA LEU A 421 -18.43 -5.97 -11.48
C LEU A 421 -17.50 -5.72 -12.67
N ARG A 422 -17.73 -6.45 -13.77
CA ARG A 422 -16.94 -6.29 -14.99
C ARG A 422 -17.05 -4.86 -15.51
N ALA A 423 -18.25 -4.31 -15.60
CA ALA A 423 -18.49 -2.94 -16.05
C ALA A 423 -17.81 -1.90 -15.15
N TRP A 424 -17.97 -2.05 -13.82
CA TRP A 424 -17.28 -1.22 -12.82
C TRP A 424 -15.77 -1.17 -13.03
N GLU A 425 -15.14 -2.33 -13.22
CA GLU A 425 -13.70 -2.40 -13.40
C GLU A 425 -13.25 -1.90 -14.78
N GLN A 426 -13.98 -2.24 -15.85
CA GLN A 426 -13.67 -1.80 -17.22
C GLN A 426 -13.74 -0.28 -17.34
N MET A 427 -14.83 0.33 -16.83
CA MET A 427 -15.00 1.77 -16.75
C MET A 427 -13.82 2.43 -16.00
N ARG A 428 -13.45 1.91 -14.82
CA ARG A 428 -12.33 2.44 -14.02
C ARG A 428 -10.98 2.31 -14.73
N ARG A 429 -10.70 1.16 -15.36
CA ARG A 429 -9.46 0.93 -16.12
C ARG A 429 -9.38 1.83 -17.35
N GLY A 430 -10.47 1.97 -18.10
CA GLY A 430 -10.55 2.83 -19.28
C GLY A 430 -10.39 4.31 -18.90
N ALA A 431 -11.09 4.79 -17.88
CA ALA A 431 -10.94 6.15 -17.37
C ALA A 431 -9.49 6.45 -16.94
N LYS A 432 -8.84 5.51 -16.25
CA LYS A 432 -7.42 5.62 -15.88
C LYS A 432 -6.50 5.74 -17.11
N ARG A 433 -6.83 5.08 -18.23
CA ARG A 433 -6.08 5.21 -19.50
C ARG A 433 -6.32 6.58 -20.12
N LEU A 434 -7.56 7.06 -20.17
CA LEU A 434 -7.90 8.38 -20.70
C LEU A 434 -7.19 9.50 -19.92
N MET A 435 -7.19 9.42 -18.57
CA MET A 435 -6.54 10.39 -17.67
C MET A 435 -5.03 10.54 -17.89
N LYS A 436 -4.37 9.59 -18.57
CA LYS A 436 -2.94 9.72 -18.92
C LYS A 436 -2.70 10.78 -20.01
N MET A 437 -3.67 10.99 -20.90
CA MET A 437 -3.56 11.91 -22.04
C MET A 437 -4.46 13.13 -21.88
N TYR A 438 -5.71 12.92 -21.46
CA TYR A 438 -6.68 13.95 -21.18
C TYR A 438 -6.58 14.35 -19.71
N LEU A 439 -6.09 15.56 -19.46
CA LEU A 439 -5.79 16.02 -18.11
C LEU A 439 -7.08 16.26 -17.32
N VAL A 440 -7.08 15.86 -16.05
CA VAL A 440 -8.17 16.13 -15.11
C VAL A 440 -7.59 16.83 -13.88
N ARG A 441 -8.26 17.89 -13.44
CA ARG A 441 -7.90 18.72 -12.30
C ARG A 441 -8.94 18.57 -11.20
N VAL A 442 -8.47 18.54 -9.96
CA VAL A 442 -9.33 18.50 -8.78
C VAL A 442 -8.92 19.61 -7.83
N CYS A 443 -9.88 20.14 -7.08
CA CYS A 443 -9.57 21.06 -5.99
C CYS A 443 -9.02 20.27 -4.79
N GLY A 444 -7.88 20.69 -4.24
CA GLY A 444 -7.32 20.06 -3.04
C GLY A 444 -8.11 20.29 -1.76
N TYR A 445 -9.20 21.08 -1.78
CA TYR A 445 -9.96 21.47 -0.59
C TYR A 445 -11.45 21.12 -0.67
N CYS A 446 -12.03 21.04 -1.86
CA CYS A 446 -13.44 20.70 -2.07
C CYS A 446 -13.59 19.65 -3.19
N PRO A 447 -14.74 18.98 -3.29
CA PRO A 447 -14.98 17.92 -4.29
C PRO A 447 -15.08 18.39 -5.75
N GLU A 448 -14.64 19.61 -6.08
CA GLU A 448 -14.77 20.16 -7.44
C GLU A 448 -13.75 19.51 -8.38
N VAL A 449 -14.23 19.08 -9.55
CA VAL A 449 -13.45 18.43 -10.60
C VAL A 449 -13.61 19.19 -11.91
N HIS A 450 -12.54 19.19 -12.71
CA HIS A 450 -12.52 19.83 -14.02
C HIS A 450 -11.73 18.96 -15.00
N VAL A 451 -12.34 18.62 -16.13
CA VAL A 451 -11.67 17.90 -17.21
C VAL A 451 -11.04 18.92 -18.15
N GLY A 452 -9.72 19.01 -18.15
CA GLY A 452 -9.00 19.98 -18.95
C GLY A 452 -7.57 20.24 -18.46
N PRO A 453 -6.74 20.92 -19.27
CA PRO A 453 -5.36 21.19 -18.91
C PRO A 453 -5.22 22.09 -17.68
N SER A 454 -6.17 22.99 -17.46
CA SER A 454 -6.22 23.95 -16.34
C SER A 454 -7.64 24.01 -15.80
N GLY A 455 -7.80 24.00 -14.47
CA GLY A 455 -9.14 24.10 -13.86
C GLY A 455 -9.82 25.44 -14.12
N HIS A 456 -11.14 25.54 -13.95
CA HIS A 456 -11.89 26.78 -14.17
C HIS A 456 -11.52 27.92 -13.20
N LYS A 457 -12.02 29.14 -13.48
CA LYS A 457 -11.80 30.33 -12.64
C LYS A 457 -12.98 30.65 -11.71
N ALA A 458 -14.09 29.91 -11.79
CA ALA A 458 -15.22 30.15 -10.89
C ALA A 458 -14.84 30.12 -9.40
N GLN A 459 -15.31 31.14 -8.67
CA GLN A 459 -15.00 31.40 -7.26
C GLN A 459 -16.02 30.76 -6.29
N ASN A 460 -16.38 29.50 -6.53
CA ASN A 460 -17.38 28.75 -5.73
C ASN A 460 -16.74 27.79 -4.71
N CYS A 461 -15.43 27.90 -4.44
CA CYS A 461 -14.78 27.06 -3.42
C CYS A 461 -15.15 27.57 -2.01
N GLY A 462 -16.05 26.87 -1.31
CA GLY A 462 -16.43 27.19 0.08
C GLY A 462 -15.59 26.49 1.17
N ALA A 463 -14.48 25.85 0.81
CA ALA A 463 -13.68 25.07 1.76
C ALA A 463 -12.73 25.93 2.61
N PHE A 464 -12.03 25.32 3.58
CA PHE A 464 -11.16 26.05 4.52
C PHE A 464 -10.23 27.07 3.85
N LYS A 465 -10.08 28.23 4.51
CA LYS A 465 -9.34 29.40 4.00
C LYS A 465 -9.80 29.89 2.62
N HIS A 466 -11.08 29.71 2.25
CA HIS A 466 -11.59 30.24 0.98
C HIS A 466 -11.57 31.77 0.92
N GLN A 467 -11.78 32.47 2.04
CA GLN A 467 -11.69 33.94 2.10
C GLN A 467 -10.32 34.44 1.66
N GLN A 468 -9.24 33.80 2.12
CA GLN A 468 -7.87 34.12 1.71
C GLN A 468 -7.58 33.82 0.23
N ARG A 469 -8.44 33.01 -0.41
CA ARG A 469 -8.33 32.64 -1.83
C ARG A 469 -9.37 33.33 -2.70
N ASN A 470 -10.16 34.25 -2.14
CA ASN A 470 -11.30 34.86 -2.82
C ASN A 470 -12.22 33.82 -3.52
N GLY A 471 -12.53 32.72 -2.83
CA GLY A 471 -13.36 31.63 -3.37
C GLY A 471 -12.71 30.79 -4.47
N GLN A 472 -11.45 31.04 -4.85
CA GLN A 472 -10.77 30.29 -5.91
C GLN A 472 -10.35 28.88 -5.48
N HIS A 473 -10.30 27.97 -6.45
CA HIS A 473 -9.92 26.57 -6.24
C HIS A 473 -8.41 26.34 -6.15
N GLY A 474 -8.01 25.44 -5.25
CA GLY A 474 -6.63 24.97 -5.13
C GLY A 474 -6.36 23.79 -6.06
N TRP A 475 -6.29 24.04 -7.37
CA TRP A 475 -6.18 22.99 -8.40
C TRP A 475 -4.91 22.13 -8.26
N GLN A 476 -5.09 20.82 -8.40
CA GLN A 476 -4.01 19.83 -8.51
C GLN A 476 -4.39 18.74 -9.51
N ALA A 477 -3.44 17.85 -9.85
CA ALA A 477 -3.73 16.69 -10.70
C ALA A 477 -4.68 15.73 -9.98
N ALA A 478 -5.68 15.21 -10.71
CA ALA A 478 -6.61 14.22 -10.20
C ALA A 478 -5.99 12.82 -10.16
N VAL A 479 -6.38 12.01 -9.18
CA VAL A 479 -6.23 10.54 -9.25
C VAL A 479 -7.57 9.90 -9.62
N LEU A 480 -7.56 8.62 -9.98
CA LEU A 480 -8.78 7.91 -10.41
C LEU A 480 -9.93 8.01 -9.38
N ASN A 481 -9.62 7.92 -8.08
CA ASN A 481 -10.63 8.03 -7.02
C ASN A 481 -11.19 9.45 -6.85
N ASP A 482 -10.60 10.48 -7.46
CA ASP A 482 -11.20 11.82 -7.48
C ASP A 482 -12.27 11.93 -8.57
N LEU A 483 -12.07 11.23 -9.69
CA LEU A 483 -13.01 11.17 -10.80
C LEU A 483 -14.13 10.15 -10.53
N ILE A 484 -13.78 9.00 -9.96
CA ILE A 484 -14.67 7.87 -9.68
C ILE A 484 -14.51 7.47 -8.20
N PRO A 485 -15.02 8.29 -7.26
CA PRO A 485 -14.87 8.04 -5.83
C PRO A 485 -15.60 6.76 -5.42
N PRO A 486 -14.90 5.75 -4.88
CA PRO A 486 -15.56 4.54 -4.40
C PRO A 486 -16.33 4.86 -3.12
N ARG A 487 -17.63 4.56 -3.13
CA ARG A 487 -18.45 4.58 -1.92
C ARG A 487 -18.07 3.41 -1.02
N THR A 488 -17.34 3.67 0.06
CA THR A 488 -16.82 2.58 0.91
C THR A 488 -17.87 2.14 1.93
N VAL A 489 -18.10 0.84 2.04
CA VAL A 489 -19.04 0.20 2.98
C VAL A 489 -18.32 -0.87 3.80
N TRP A 490 -18.84 -1.16 4.98
CA TRP A 490 -18.33 -2.24 5.81
C TRP A 490 -18.64 -3.61 5.21
N HIS A 491 -17.68 -4.52 5.28
CA HIS A 491 -17.81 -5.89 4.81
C HIS A 491 -17.71 -6.88 5.98
N VAL A 492 -18.69 -7.78 6.06
CA VAL A 492 -18.61 -9.02 6.84
C VAL A 492 -18.75 -10.20 5.88
N PRO A 493 -17.94 -11.28 6.07
CA PRO A 493 -17.92 -12.45 5.20
C PRO A 493 -19.25 -13.20 5.12
N ASP A 494 -20.05 -13.20 6.20
CA ASP A 494 -21.32 -13.89 6.30
C ASP A 494 -22.45 -12.93 6.68
N VAL A 495 -23.46 -12.79 5.80
CA VAL A 495 -24.63 -11.94 6.06
C VAL A 495 -25.56 -12.55 7.10
N ASN A 496 -25.58 -13.88 7.20
CA ASN A 496 -26.32 -14.63 8.21
C ASN A 496 -25.47 -14.93 9.46
N GLY A 497 -24.26 -14.38 9.50
CA GLY A 497 -23.33 -14.52 10.61
C GLY A 497 -23.82 -13.80 11.87
N PRO A 498 -23.08 -13.94 12.98
CA PRO A 498 -23.42 -13.26 14.22
C PRO A 498 -23.53 -11.74 14.01
N PRO A 499 -24.44 -11.06 14.74
CA PRO A 499 -24.62 -9.63 14.62
C PRO A 499 -23.30 -8.86 14.80
N TRP A 500 -23.20 -7.74 14.09
CA TRP A 500 -22.06 -6.84 14.18
C TRP A 500 -21.80 -6.42 15.64
N VAL A 501 -20.56 -6.60 16.10
CA VAL A 501 -20.13 -6.18 17.45
C VAL A 501 -19.31 -4.91 17.31
N ARG A 502 -19.74 -3.85 18.01
CA ARG A 502 -19.10 -2.53 17.92
C ARG A 502 -17.61 -2.57 18.27
N GLU A 503 -17.25 -3.36 19.28
CA GLU A 503 -15.90 -3.51 19.81
C GLU A 503 -14.96 -4.22 18.81
N LEU A 504 -15.51 -4.98 17.86
CA LEU A 504 -14.76 -5.71 16.84
C LEU A 504 -14.57 -4.92 15.54
N ARG A 505 -14.83 -3.60 15.55
CA ARG A 505 -14.68 -2.71 14.37
C ARG A 505 -13.37 -2.92 13.60
N ASN A 506 -12.27 -3.15 14.32
CA ASN A 506 -10.93 -3.29 13.74
C ASN A 506 -10.68 -4.65 13.08
N PHE A 507 -11.60 -5.62 13.18
CA PHE A 507 -11.50 -6.91 12.51
C PHE A 507 -12.30 -6.94 11.20
N TYR A 508 -13.33 -6.10 11.10
CA TYR A 508 -14.11 -5.99 9.88
C TYR A 508 -13.33 -5.29 8.77
N GLY A 509 -13.51 -5.78 7.56
CA GLY A 509 -13.01 -5.13 6.36
C GLY A 509 -14.00 -4.15 5.78
N GLN A 510 -13.62 -3.58 4.65
CA GLN A 510 -14.42 -2.64 3.89
C GLN A 510 -14.31 -2.97 2.39
N ALA A 511 -15.28 -2.51 1.60
CA ALA A 511 -15.30 -2.66 0.15
C ALA A 511 -16.01 -1.47 -0.49
N PRO A 512 -15.79 -1.18 -1.78
CA PRO A 512 -16.72 -0.34 -2.53
C PRO A 512 -18.14 -0.92 -2.50
N ALA A 513 -19.16 -0.08 -2.42
CA ALA A 513 -20.57 -0.45 -2.33
C ALA A 513 -20.99 -1.31 -3.52
N VAL A 514 -20.62 -0.87 -4.73
CA VAL A 514 -20.81 -1.63 -5.98
C VAL A 514 -20.27 -3.05 -5.85
N VAL A 515 -19.05 -3.20 -5.33
CA VAL A 515 -18.40 -4.51 -5.15
C VAL A 515 -19.15 -5.35 -4.11
N LYS A 516 -19.49 -4.79 -2.95
CA LYS A 516 -20.23 -5.50 -1.92
C LYS A 516 -21.62 -5.94 -2.39
N MET A 517 -22.33 -5.09 -3.14
CA MET A 517 -23.64 -5.41 -3.71
C MET A 517 -23.56 -6.62 -4.64
N CYS A 518 -22.59 -6.62 -5.56
CA CYS A 518 -22.44 -7.73 -6.50
C CYS A 518 -22.08 -9.03 -5.78
N ILE A 519 -21.24 -8.98 -4.74
CA ILE A 519 -20.91 -10.15 -3.92
C ILE A 519 -22.14 -10.69 -3.18
N LEU A 520 -23.00 -9.82 -2.65
CA LEU A 520 -24.26 -10.26 -2.03
C LEU A 520 -25.22 -10.88 -3.05
N ALA A 521 -25.18 -10.41 -4.29
CA ALA A 521 -25.95 -10.94 -5.41
C ALA A 521 -25.33 -12.20 -6.05
N GLY A 522 -24.30 -12.80 -5.44
CA GLY A 522 -23.74 -14.09 -5.87
C GLY A 522 -22.42 -14.02 -6.64
N ALA A 523 -21.93 -12.83 -6.99
CA ALA A 523 -20.68 -12.71 -7.73
C ALA A 523 -19.44 -13.09 -6.90
N ALA A 524 -18.45 -13.71 -7.56
CA ALA A 524 -17.18 -14.05 -6.91
C ALA A 524 -16.42 -12.80 -6.45
N VAL A 525 -15.75 -12.90 -5.30
CA VAL A 525 -14.95 -11.79 -4.75
C VAL A 525 -13.70 -11.55 -5.61
N PRO A 526 -13.51 -10.36 -6.20
CA PRO A 526 -12.31 -10.07 -6.98
C PRO A 526 -11.05 -9.98 -6.11
N GLU A 527 -9.93 -10.48 -6.64
CA GLU A 527 -8.66 -10.60 -5.90
C GLU A 527 -8.15 -9.25 -5.38
N GLU A 528 -8.37 -8.16 -6.13
CA GLU A 528 -7.92 -6.81 -5.81
C GLU A 528 -8.58 -6.21 -4.55
N TYR A 529 -9.77 -6.69 -4.17
CA TYR A 529 -10.52 -6.20 -3.00
C TYR A 529 -10.38 -7.08 -1.76
N ARG A 530 -9.88 -8.31 -1.89
CA ARG A 530 -9.69 -9.24 -0.74
C ARG A 530 -8.91 -8.61 0.42
N PRO A 531 -7.81 -7.86 0.19
CA PRO A 531 -7.03 -7.31 1.29
C PRO A 531 -7.75 -6.20 2.06
N THR A 532 -8.57 -5.42 1.37
CA THR A 532 -9.35 -4.35 2.01
C THR A 532 -10.60 -4.89 2.70
N MET A 533 -11.13 -6.00 2.17
CA MET A 533 -12.24 -6.75 2.76
C MET A 533 -11.83 -7.62 3.96
N ARG A 534 -10.52 -7.79 4.20
CA ARG A 534 -9.97 -8.55 5.32
C ARG A 534 -10.52 -9.98 5.42
N LEU A 535 -10.73 -10.64 4.28
CA LEU A 535 -11.24 -12.01 4.22
C LEU A 535 -10.32 -13.04 4.89
N ASP A 536 -9.03 -12.73 4.99
CA ASP A 536 -8.03 -13.58 5.63
C ASP A 536 -7.93 -13.34 7.15
N VAL A 537 -8.73 -12.42 7.70
CA VAL A 537 -8.77 -12.11 9.14
C VAL A 537 -9.93 -12.84 9.78
N GLY A 538 -9.62 -13.81 10.65
CA GLY A 538 -10.61 -14.44 11.50
C GLY A 538 -11.24 -13.39 12.43
N THR A 539 -12.55 -13.16 12.28
CA THR A 539 -13.28 -12.25 13.17
C THR A 539 -13.65 -13.03 14.44
N PRO A 540 -13.25 -12.56 15.64
CA PRO A 540 -13.63 -13.19 16.90
C PRO A 540 -15.15 -13.24 17.05
N SER A 541 -15.66 -14.32 17.63
CA SER A 541 -17.08 -14.49 17.93
C SER A 541 -17.52 -13.69 19.16
N THR A 542 -16.58 -13.40 20.07
CA THR A 542 -16.85 -12.66 21.32
C THR A 542 -15.74 -11.67 21.65
N ILE A 543 -16.07 -10.65 22.46
CA ILE A 543 -15.09 -9.68 22.97
C ILE A 543 -13.99 -10.38 23.78
N LYS A 544 -14.36 -11.39 24.59
CA LYS A 544 -13.40 -12.17 25.39
C LYS A 544 -12.38 -12.88 24.52
N GLU A 545 -12.82 -13.45 23.39
CA GLU A 545 -11.92 -14.07 22.41
C GLU A 545 -10.96 -13.02 21.82
N ALA A 546 -11.46 -11.85 21.45
CA ALA A 546 -10.61 -10.75 20.97
C ALA A 546 -9.60 -10.28 22.03
N GLU A 547 -10.01 -10.12 23.29
CA GLU A 547 -9.14 -9.78 24.42
C GLU A 547 -8.07 -10.84 24.65
N MET A 548 -8.41 -12.13 24.52
CA MET A 548 -7.44 -13.23 24.58
C MET A 548 -6.42 -13.13 23.43
N PHE A 549 -6.84 -12.80 22.21
CA PHE A 549 -5.92 -12.56 21.09
C PHE A 549 -4.98 -11.38 21.37
N PHE A 550 -5.49 -10.26 21.87
CA PHE A 550 -4.67 -9.09 22.22
C PHE A 550 -3.70 -9.40 23.36
N ALA A 551 -4.17 -10.04 24.43
CA ALA A 551 -3.32 -10.44 25.56
C ALA A 551 -2.21 -11.40 25.13
N THR A 552 -2.53 -12.37 24.26
CA THR A 552 -1.54 -13.32 23.72
C THR A 552 -0.50 -12.61 22.85
N CYS A 553 -0.92 -11.73 21.95
CA CYS A 553 0.01 -10.93 21.13
C CYS A 553 0.91 -10.01 21.98
N VAL A 554 0.36 -9.33 22.99
CA VAL A 554 1.15 -8.49 23.90
C VAL A 554 2.13 -9.33 24.72
N CYS A 555 1.74 -10.53 25.17
CA CYS A 555 2.64 -11.45 25.86
C CYS A 555 3.74 -11.98 24.93
N LEU A 556 3.43 -12.26 23.66
CA LEU A 556 4.42 -12.70 22.66
C LEU A 556 5.38 -11.58 22.28
N LEU A 557 4.91 -10.35 22.11
CA LEU A 557 5.76 -9.18 21.83
C LEU A 557 6.61 -8.81 23.05
N GLY A 558 6.03 -8.86 24.26
CA GLY A 558 6.75 -8.63 25.51
C GLY A 558 7.83 -9.67 25.78
N SER A 559 7.55 -10.95 25.50
CA SER A 559 8.57 -12.01 25.61
C SER A 559 9.66 -11.90 24.54
N HIS A 560 9.34 -11.47 23.31
CA HIS A 560 10.34 -11.14 22.30
C HIS A 560 11.22 -9.96 22.71
N PHE A 561 10.63 -8.91 23.30
CA PHE A 561 11.37 -7.75 23.79
C PHE A 561 12.29 -8.11 24.97
N LEU A 562 11.83 -8.92 25.92
CA LEU A 562 12.65 -9.45 27.02
C LEU A 562 13.78 -10.36 26.53
N LEU A 563 13.52 -11.17 25.49
CA LEU A 563 14.54 -12.02 24.88
C LEU A 563 15.62 -11.19 24.18
N LEU A 564 15.21 -10.19 23.37
CA LEU A 564 16.13 -9.30 22.66
C LEU A 564 16.96 -8.44 23.61
N THR A 565 16.36 -7.92 24.68
CA THR A 565 17.08 -7.16 25.72
C THR A 565 18.03 -8.07 26.51
N SER A 566 17.65 -9.31 26.80
CA SER A 566 18.55 -10.29 27.44
C SER A 566 19.73 -10.67 26.55
N ILE A 567 19.50 -10.86 25.23
CA ILE A 567 20.57 -11.11 24.25
C ILE A 567 21.51 -9.91 24.16
N ALA A 568 20.97 -8.69 24.06
CA ALA A 568 21.76 -7.46 24.02
C ALA A 568 22.59 -7.28 25.30
N PHE A 569 22.01 -7.58 26.48
CA PHE A 569 22.73 -7.50 27.75
C PHE A 569 23.84 -8.54 27.84
N ARG A 570 23.61 -9.77 27.35
CA ARG A 570 24.63 -10.82 27.26
C ARG A 570 25.79 -10.41 26.35
N GLN A 571 25.47 -9.81 25.20
CA GLN A 571 26.47 -9.29 24.25
C GLN A 571 27.33 -8.18 24.90
N ILE A 572 26.70 -7.24 25.62
CA ILE A 572 27.39 -6.16 26.33
C ILE A 572 28.30 -6.71 27.43
N VAL A 573 27.86 -7.72 28.18
CA VAL A 573 28.68 -8.37 29.22
C VAL A 573 29.86 -9.10 28.61
N GLU A 574 29.66 -9.81 27.49
CA GLU A 574 30.73 -10.50 26.76
C GLU A 574 31.76 -9.54 26.15
N ASP A 575 31.32 -8.38 25.65
CA ASP A 575 32.21 -7.34 25.12
C ASP A 575 33.04 -6.69 26.24
N LYS A 576 32.44 -6.44 27.41
CA LYS A 576 33.15 -5.92 28.60
C LYS A 576 34.16 -6.92 29.17
N GLN A 577 33.85 -8.22 29.12
CA GLN A 577 34.78 -9.30 29.47
C GLN A 577 35.95 -9.39 28.46
N ARG A 578 35.70 -9.11 27.18
CA ARG A 578 36.74 -9.04 26.14
C ARG A 578 37.67 -7.84 26.32
N GLU A 579 37.15 -6.67 26.68
CA GLU A 579 37.95 -5.46 26.95
C GLU A 579 38.82 -5.59 28.20
N THR A 580 38.30 -6.19 29.26
CA THR A 580 39.07 -6.44 30.50
C THR A 580 40.17 -7.48 30.31
N LYS A 581 39.99 -8.46 29.41
CA LYS A 581 41.04 -9.40 29.01
C LYS A 581 42.14 -8.72 28.18
N LYS A 582 41.77 -7.83 27.25
CA LYS A 582 42.71 -7.04 26.43
C LYS A 582 43.51 -6.00 27.24
N SER A 583 42.90 -5.45 28.30
CA SER A 583 43.56 -4.53 29.25
C SER A 583 44.58 -5.24 30.16
N ARG A 584 44.39 -6.53 30.47
CA ARG A 584 45.37 -7.34 31.20
C ARG A 584 46.57 -7.73 30.35
N ASP A 585 46.39 -8.08 29.07
CA ASP A 585 47.51 -8.41 28.17
C ASP A 585 48.38 -7.19 27.84
N ASN A 586 47.79 -5.99 27.65
CA ASN A 586 48.55 -4.76 27.42
C ASN A 586 49.34 -4.26 28.64
N ARG A 587 48.96 -4.66 29.87
CA ARG A 587 49.67 -4.26 31.09
C ARG A 587 50.92 -5.11 31.35
N VAL A 588 51.04 -6.27 30.69
CA VAL A 588 52.22 -7.14 30.74
C VAL A 588 53.31 -6.69 29.75
N PHE A 589 52.94 -6.02 28.65
CA PHE A 589 53.87 -5.62 27.59
C PHE A 589 54.54 -4.24 27.76
N VAL A 590 54.07 -3.40 28.68
CA VAL A 590 54.55 -1.99 28.84
C VAL A 590 55.52 -1.82 30.03
N ARG A 591 56.04 -2.92 30.60
CA ARG A 591 56.97 -2.88 31.75
C ARG A 591 58.46 -2.98 31.41
N THR A 592 58.83 -2.92 30.14
CA THR A 592 60.25 -2.91 29.72
C THR A 592 60.50 -1.83 28.69
N SER A 593 61.54 -1.03 28.94
CA SER A 593 62.01 0.18 28.23
C SER A 593 61.10 1.41 28.34
N GLU A 594 61.59 2.62 28.58
CA GLU A 594 62.73 3.14 29.31
C GLU A 594 62.43 4.64 29.47
N THR A 595 62.67 5.20 30.65
CA THR A 595 62.49 6.63 30.95
C THR A 595 63.77 7.40 30.66
N LYS A 596 63.68 8.63 30.10
CA LYS A 596 64.42 9.84 30.55
C LYS A 596 64.36 11.06 29.59
N LYS A 597 64.27 12.25 30.24
CA LYS A 597 64.58 13.66 29.82
C LYS A 597 63.41 14.44 29.16
N MET A 598 62.74 15.39 29.85
CA MET A 598 63.10 16.78 30.23
C MET A 598 63.34 17.69 29.00
N ALA A 599 62.95 18.96 28.89
CA ALA A 599 62.11 19.95 29.59
C ALA A 599 62.18 21.26 28.73
N HIS A 600 61.51 22.35 29.12
CA HIS A 600 61.52 23.74 28.55
C HIS A 600 60.77 24.01 27.22
N GLN A 601 60.30 25.23 26.89
CA GLN A 601 59.72 26.39 27.61
C GLN A 601 59.21 27.39 26.52
N MET A 602 57.98 27.89 26.69
CA MET A 602 57.36 29.18 26.26
C MET A 602 57.62 29.89 24.91
N LYS A 603 56.51 30.51 24.44
CA LYS A 603 56.30 31.81 23.73
C LYS A 603 56.39 31.87 22.18
N GLY A 604 55.36 32.47 21.58
CA GLY A 604 55.51 33.36 20.41
C GLY A 604 54.50 33.15 19.26
N HIS A 605 54.04 34.25 18.66
CA HIS A 605 52.97 34.37 17.64
C HIS A 605 53.30 33.83 16.23
N SER A 606 52.24 33.54 15.46
CA SER A 606 52.13 33.16 14.01
C SER A 606 52.93 34.07 13.03
N PRO A 607 53.33 33.64 11.80
CA PRO A 607 52.40 33.12 10.77
C PRO A 607 52.90 32.03 9.78
N ALA A 608 51.91 31.38 9.15
CA ALA A 608 51.83 30.81 7.79
C ALA A 608 52.67 29.60 7.32
N GLN A 609 51.90 28.64 6.77
CA GLN A 609 52.18 27.65 5.69
C GLN A 609 53.07 26.43 5.99
N HIS A 610 52.44 25.28 6.20
CA HIS A 610 52.39 24.13 5.27
C HIS A 610 51.63 22.95 5.93
N SER A 611 50.65 22.36 5.22
CA SER A 611 50.04 21.06 5.55
C SER A 611 51.10 19.94 5.41
N PRO A 612 51.06 18.81 6.15
CA PRO A 612 49.87 17.94 6.22
C PRO A 612 49.70 17.11 7.51
N GLU A 613 48.59 17.25 8.25
CA GLU A 613 48.21 16.21 9.20
C GLU A 613 46.69 16.13 9.43
N ILE A 614 46.14 15.00 8.97
CA ILE A 614 45.20 14.11 9.64
C ILE A 614 44.24 14.80 10.64
N LEU A 615 43.02 15.09 10.16
CA LEU A 615 41.90 15.35 11.06
C LEU A 615 41.18 14.04 11.37
N HIS A 616 41.31 13.60 12.62
CA HIS A 616 40.48 12.56 13.21
C HIS A 616 39.00 12.88 13.01
N GLN A 617 38.29 11.97 12.33
CA GLN A 617 36.83 11.99 12.30
C GLN A 617 36.33 11.59 13.68
N THR A 618 35.89 12.57 14.46
CA THR A 618 35.17 12.38 15.72
C THR A 618 33.91 11.55 15.48
N LYS A 619 33.96 10.27 15.86
CA LYS A 619 32.77 9.49 16.22
C LYS A 619 32.23 10.06 17.52
N ASN A 620 31.17 10.88 17.46
CA ASN A 620 30.28 11.06 18.59
C ASN A 620 28.85 10.86 18.10
N ALA A 621 28.27 9.70 18.43
CA ALA A 621 26.83 9.48 18.36
C ALA A 621 26.13 10.46 19.32
N PRO A 622 24.92 10.96 19.00
CA PRO A 622 24.35 12.12 19.69
C PRO A 622 23.93 11.86 21.15
N PHE A 623 23.96 10.61 21.64
CA PHE A 623 23.64 10.33 23.04
C PHE A 623 24.51 9.20 23.61
N CYS A 624 25.08 9.45 24.80
CA CYS A 624 25.82 8.45 25.55
C CYS A 624 24.91 7.25 25.86
N PRO A 625 25.35 5.99 25.64
CA PRO A 625 24.58 4.77 25.93
C PRO A 625 24.03 4.75 27.36
N MET A 626 24.75 5.37 28.31
CA MET A 626 24.32 5.49 29.70
C MET A 626 23.08 6.39 29.86
N LYS A 627 22.97 7.48 29.07
CA LYS A 627 21.78 8.35 29.09
C LYS A 627 20.55 7.67 28.48
N MET A 628 20.76 6.87 27.43
CA MET A 628 19.70 6.05 26.81
C MET A 628 19.22 4.95 27.77
N ALA A 629 20.13 4.30 28.48
CA ALA A 629 19.79 3.29 29.49
C ALA A 629 19.02 3.89 30.68
N ILE A 630 19.43 5.06 31.17
CA ILE A 630 18.73 5.80 32.24
C ILE A 630 17.32 6.20 31.77
N GLY A 631 17.20 6.73 30.55
CA GLY A 631 15.90 7.08 29.97
C GLY A 631 14.97 5.88 29.81
N GLY A 632 15.50 4.75 29.31
CA GLY A 632 14.74 3.50 29.20
C GLY A 632 14.28 2.97 30.56
N PHE A 633 15.15 3.00 31.57
CA PHE A 633 14.81 2.57 32.93
C PHE A 633 13.72 3.44 33.56
N ALA A 634 13.79 4.77 33.37
CA ALA A 634 12.76 5.69 33.85
C ALA A 634 11.39 5.41 33.23
N VAL A 635 11.33 5.09 31.94
CA VAL A 635 10.07 4.72 31.25
C VAL A 635 9.50 3.42 31.82
N VAL A 636 10.32 2.39 32.02
CA VAL A 636 9.87 1.09 32.57
C VAL A 636 9.36 1.24 34.00
N VAL A 637 10.07 1.99 34.85
CA VAL A 637 9.65 2.29 36.23
C VAL A 637 8.33 3.05 36.24
N THR A 638 8.16 4.02 35.34
CA THR A 638 6.93 4.83 35.24
C THR A 638 5.74 3.96 34.81
N ILE A 639 5.91 3.12 33.78
CA ILE A 639 4.86 2.20 33.34
C ILE A 639 4.54 1.21 34.47
N GLY A 640 5.54 0.62 35.12
CA GLY A 640 5.34 -0.26 36.28
C GLY A 640 4.55 0.41 37.41
N TYR A 641 4.85 1.68 37.71
CA TYR A 641 4.14 2.51 38.69
C TYR A 641 2.68 2.71 38.35
N PHE A 642 2.37 3.19 37.15
CA PHE A 642 0.97 3.39 36.75
C PHE A 642 0.18 2.08 36.69
N THR A 643 0.82 0.98 36.29
CA THR A 643 0.15 -0.32 36.19
C THR A 643 -0.19 -0.89 37.57
N LEU A 644 0.73 -0.80 38.53
CA LEU A 644 0.49 -1.22 39.91
C LEU A 644 -0.45 -0.26 40.65
N TYR A 645 -0.33 1.05 40.40
CA TYR A 645 -1.22 2.06 40.98
C TYR A 645 -2.66 1.88 40.53
N SER A 646 -2.89 1.57 39.25
CA SER A 646 -4.25 1.33 38.70
C SER A 646 -4.87 0.02 39.19
N LYS A 647 -4.05 -0.91 39.71
CA LYS A 647 -4.50 -2.18 40.29
C LYS A 647 -4.42 -2.20 41.82
N LYS A 648 -4.04 -1.09 42.47
CA LYS A 648 -3.95 -1.04 43.94
C LYS A 648 -5.35 -1.03 44.55
N LYS A 649 -5.46 -1.61 45.74
CA LYS A 649 -6.69 -1.54 46.57
C LYS A 649 -6.84 -0.13 47.18
N PRO A 650 -8.07 0.33 47.50
CA PRO A 650 -8.32 1.69 47.99
C PRO A 650 -7.56 2.07 49.26
N GLU A 651 -7.17 1.08 50.08
CA GLU A 651 -6.44 1.26 51.35
C GLU A 651 -4.92 1.43 51.19
N ALA A 652 -4.33 1.04 50.06
CA ALA A 652 -2.88 1.17 49.83
C ALA A 652 -2.53 2.60 49.41
N THR A 653 -1.48 3.22 49.94
CA THR A 653 -1.10 4.59 49.55
C THR A 653 -0.21 4.60 48.29
N ALA A 654 -0.09 5.76 47.64
CA ALA A 654 0.81 5.94 46.50
C ALA A 654 2.28 5.60 46.85
N LEU A 655 2.67 5.87 48.10
CA LEU A 655 3.99 5.61 48.62
C LEU A 655 4.28 4.10 48.73
N ASP A 656 3.28 3.29 49.06
CA ASP A 656 3.45 1.83 49.20
C ASP A 656 3.69 1.17 47.84
N VAL A 657 3.00 1.65 46.80
CA VAL A 657 3.24 1.22 45.40
C VAL A 657 4.65 1.61 44.95
N ALA A 658 5.12 2.80 45.31
CA ALA A 658 6.48 3.23 45.00
C ALA A 658 7.56 2.39 45.70
N LYS A 659 7.33 1.96 46.95
CA LYS A 659 8.25 1.08 47.70
C LYS A 659 8.39 -0.30 47.06
N VAL A 660 7.31 -0.86 46.54
CA VAL A 660 7.35 -2.15 45.81
C VAL A 660 8.15 -2.03 44.51
N ILE A 661 8.00 -0.94 43.77
CA ILE A 661 8.69 -0.75 42.48
C ILE A 661 10.17 -0.45 42.64
N THR A 662 10.54 0.23 43.73
CA THR A 662 11.93 0.50 44.09
C THR A 662 12.61 -0.71 44.74
N GLY A 663 11.88 -1.83 44.94
CA GLY A 663 12.40 -3.05 45.55
C GLY A 663 12.68 -2.93 47.05
N THR A 664 12.21 -1.86 47.69
CA THR A 664 12.41 -1.59 49.12
C THR A 664 11.32 -2.20 50.01
N ALA A 665 10.28 -2.79 49.40
CA ALA A 665 9.26 -3.58 50.07
C ALA A 665 8.85 -4.79 49.23
N HIS A 666 8.41 -5.87 49.89
CA HIS A 666 7.91 -7.08 49.23
C HIS A 666 6.51 -6.85 48.66
N GLN A 667 6.14 -7.56 47.59
CA GLN A 667 4.83 -7.43 46.93
C GLN A 667 3.66 -7.73 47.91
N ASP A 668 3.90 -8.60 48.88
CA ASP A 668 2.96 -8.99 49.94
C ASP A 668 2.65 -7.85 50.92
N SER A 669 3.47 -6.79 50.96
CA SER A 669 3.24 -5.58 51.77
C SER A 669 2.08 -4.73 51.25
N THR A 670 1.52 -5.09 50.09
CA THR A 670 0.30 -4.51 49.51
C THR A 670 -0.93 -5.43 49.66
N HIS A 671 -0.78 -6.57 50.35
CA HIS A 671 -1.85 -7.47 50.75
C HIS A 671 -2.15 -7.37 52.27
N PRO A 672 -3.39 -7.63 52.73
CA PRO A 672 -3.73 -7.49 54.15
C PRO A 672 -3.02 -8.54 55.02
N ARG A 673 -2.59 -8.16 56.23
CA ARG A 673 -2.26 -9.14 57.27
C ARG A 673 -3.56 -9.84 57.69
N LYS A 674 -3.47 -11.16 57.87
CA LYS A 674 -4.59 -11.99 58.36
C LYS A 674 -5.10 -11.51 59.72
#